data_AF-A0A834W985-F1
#
_entry.id   AF-A0A834W985-F1
#
_cell.length_a   1.000
_cell.length_b   1.000
_cell.length_c   1.000
_cell.angle_alpha   90.00
_cell.angle_beta   90.00
_cell.angle_gamma   90.00
#
_symmetry.space_group_name_H-M   'P 1'
#
loop_
_entity.id
_entity.type
_entity.pdbx_description
1 polymer ?
#
loop_
_entity_poly.entity_id
_entity_poly.type
_entity_poly.pdbx_seq_one_letter_code
_entity_poly.pdbx_strand_id
1 'polypeptide(L)'
;MEKSKKILGFLILLLHLTPAKSAIGSIGGGTNSPEPSGSSMSKMETAYTSLQAWKSAITDDPLRILDSWVGSNVCSYKGVFCASSGSGGGVVVAGIDLNHANLQGSLVKELSLLTDMSLLHLNSNRFTGTVPDTFKDLLFLEELDLSNNLLSGDFPAVTLYMPTLIYLDLRFNSFSGSIPEELFYKNLDAIFLNDNQFEGEIPQSLGNSPASVINLANNKFSGSIPASMGFMGSKLREILFLNNQISGCIPEGVGLFTDIQVLDVSFNSLMGHLPDTLSCLQDIQVLNLGHNKLSGELPDVVCSLRSLMNLTVAYNFFNGFSEECSRLFIGNVGFDFSGNCIPGRDMQRPQPECSVIPGGSLSCLRIPTPKPLVCASLAEQPHHLGMVHIRIFMFYNSLPPISKAYGTICLVATAAFQLGLYSPVHIELLYEEVFYRFQVWRLFTNFFFLGKFSINFGIRLLMIARYGVQLENGPFDRRTADFLWMMIFGAFTLLVLSAIPIFWSPFLGVSLVFMLLYVWSREYPNAQINIYGLVSLKAFYFPWAMLALDVIFGSPLVPDLLGIIAGHLYYFLTVLHPLAGGKNILKTPMWVYPYCFWFFKAFSRWRIGARPVTRGQPTNPAEPERSSGVAFRGRSYRLSG
;
A
#
# COMPACT_ATOMS: atom_id res chain seq x y z
N MET A 1 -3.95 -32.75 -13.75
CA MET A 1 -3.74 -32.23 -12.38
C MET A 1 -2.36 -31.61 -12.15
N GLU A 2 -1.28 -32.15 -12.72
CA GLU A 2 0.08 -31.61 -12.53
C GLU A 2 0.36 -30.26 -13.23
N LYS A 3 -0.30 -30.01 -14.38
CA LYS A 3 -0.28 -28.68 -15.05
C LYS A 3 -1.06 -27.59 -14.30
N SER A 4 -2.10 -27.96 -13.55
CA SER A 4 -2.90 -27.02 -12.74
C SER A 4 -2.16 -26.62 -11.44
N LYS A 5 -1.40 -27.55 -10.84
CA LYS A 5 -0.48 -27.24 -9.74
C LYS A 5 0.69 -26.34 -10.16
N LYS A 6 1.19 -26.46 -11.40
CA LYS A 6 2.21 -25.56 -11.97
C LYS A 6 1.67 -24.16 -12.27
N ILE A 7 0.42 -24.03 -12.71
CA ILE A 7 -0.22 -22.72 -12.97
C ILE A 7 -0.59 -22.02 -11.66
N LEU A 8 -1.11 -22.73 -10.66
CA LEU A 8 -1.35 -22.19 -9.32
C LEU A 8 -0.02 -21.84 -8.64
N GLY A 9 1.02 -22.67 -8.81
CA GLY A 9 2.38 -22.36 -8.37
C GLY A 9 3.00 -21.14 -9.07
N PHE A 10 2.70 -20.91 -10.35
CA PHE A 10 3.19 -19.74 -11.10
C PHE A 10 2.44 -18.44 -10.75
N LEU A 11 1.14 -18.53 -10.43
CA LEU A 11 0.34 -17.42 -9.89
C LEU A 11 0.72 -17.06 -8.44
N ILE A 12 1.11 -18.04 -7.63
CA ILE A 12 1.68 -17.83 -6.29
C ILE A 12 3.11 -17.26 -6.39
N LEU A 13 3.89 -17.67 -7.39
CA LEU A 13 5.21 -17.10 -7.68
C LEU A 13 5.12 -15.62 -8.11
N LEU A 14 4.07 -15.23 -8.84
CA LEU A 14 3.82 -13.81 -9.19
C LEU A 14 3.42 -12.92 -7.99
N LEU A 15 2.99 -13.51 -6.86
CA LEU A 15 2.69 -12.81 -5.61
C LEU A 15 3.82 -12.92 -4.57
N HIS A 16 4.84 -13.76 -4.81
CA HIS A 16 5.98 -14.00 -3.92
C HIS A 16 7.29 -14.11 -4.71
N LEU A 17 7.83 -12.99 -5.20
CA LEU A 17 9.20 -12.93 -5.70
C LEU A 17 10.08 -12.08 -4.77
N THR A 18 10.83 -12.80 -3.93
CA THR A 18 12.09 -12.38 -3.33
C THR A 18 13.19 -12.28 -4.41
N PRO A 19 14.25 -11.48 -4.23
CA PRO A 19 15.36 -11.41 -5.16
C PRO A 19 16.11 -12.77 -5.26
N ALA A 20 16.47 -13.15 -6.49
CA ALA A 20 17.25 -14.34 -6.77
C ALA A 20 18.70 -14.17 -6.26
N LYS A 21 19.17 -15.17 -5.50
CA LYS A 21 20.60 -15.42 -5.23
C LYS A 21 21.34 -15.63 -6.55
N SER A 22 22.46 -14.95 -6.72
CA SER A 22 23.44 -15.25 -7.75
C SER A 22 24.08 -16.62 -7.48
N ALA A 23 23.82 -17.59 -8.37
CA ALA A 23 24.60 -18.80 -8.43
C ALA A 23 25.90 -18.49 -9.19
N ILE A 24 27.02 -18.46 -8.47
CA ILE A 24 28.35 -18.43 -9.07
C ILE A 24 28.65 -19.84 -9.58
N GLY A 25 28.73 -19.98 -10.90
CA GLY A 25 29.22 -21.18 -11.55
C GLY A 25 30.73 -21.32 -11.33
N SER A 26 31.12 -22.43 -10.72
CA SER A 26 32.49 -22.91 -10.67
C SER A 26 32.96 -23.27 -12.09
N ILE A 27 33.95 -22.56 -12.61
CA ILE A 27 34.81 -23.02 -13.71
C ILE A 27 36.25 -22.97 -13.19
N GLY A 28 36.83 -24.15 -13.06
CA GLY A 28 38.25 -24.32 -12.75
C GLY A 28 39.11 -23.84 -13.91
N GLY A 29 40.15 -23.08 -13.57
CA GLY A 29 41.20 -22.64 -14.48
C GLY A 29 42.33 -22.08 -13.65
N GLY A 30 43.28 -22.95 -13.29
CA GLY A 30 44.47 -22.55 -12.56
C GLY A 30 45.41 -21.75 -13.44
N THR A 31 45.83 -20.59 -12.96
CA THR A 31 47.08 -19.94 -13.34
C THR A 31 47.65 -19.22 -12.11
N ASN A 32 48.84 -19.65 -11.71
CA ASN A 32 49.63 -19.04 -10.65
C ASN A 32 49.98 -17.60 -11.02
N SER A 33 49.70 -16.64 -10.14
CA SER A 33 50.35 -15.33 -10.11
C SER A 33 50.33 -14.78 -8.68
N PRO A 34 51.37 -14.05 -8.28
CA PRO A 34 51.91 -14.07 -6.91
C PRO A 34 51.13 -13.18 -5.94
N GLU A 35 51.03 -13.65 -4.70
CA GLU A 35 50.54 -12.91 -3.53
C GLU A 35 51.27 -11.56 -3.37
N PRO A 36 50.55 -10.44 -3.18
CA PRO A 36 51.12 -9.30 -2.49
C PRO A 36 51.08 -9.58 -1.00
N SER A 37 52.26 -9.73 -0.41
CA SER A 37 52.51 -9.74 1.02
C SER A 37 52.05 -8.42 1.67
N GLY A 38 50.78 -8.35 2.05
CA GLY A 38 50.26 -7.41 3.03
C GLY A 38 49.86 -8.20 4.26
N SER A 39 50.51 -7.98 5.39
CA SER A 39 50.13 -8.58 6.67
C SER A 39 48.66 -8.25 6.97
N SER A 40 47.77 -9.23 6.83
CA SER A 40 46.36 -9.10 7.24
C SER A 40 46.35 -8.77 8.73
N MET A 41 45.98 -7.52 9.09
CA MET A 41 45.73 -7.17 10.49
C MET A 41 44.79 -8.19 11.12
N SER A 42 45.04 -8.53 12.38
CA SER A 42 44.14 -9.43 13.11
C SER A 42 42.78 -8.75 13.30
N LYS A 43 41.67 -9.51 13.29
CA LYS A 43 40.32 -8.95 13.54
C LYS A 43 40.23 -8.12 14.83
N MET A 44 41.00 -8.48 15.85
CA MET A 44 41.09 -7.74 17.12
C MET A 44 41.83 -6.42 17.01
N GLU A 45 42.87 -6.34 16.18
CA GLU A 45 43.57 -5.08 15.89
C GLU A 45 42.70 -4.11 15.09
N THR A 46 41.91 -4.65 14.16
CA THR A 46 40.86 -3.89 13.46
C THR A 46 39.79 -3.40 14.42
N ALA A 47 39.32 -4.25 15.34
CA ALA A 47 38.35 -3.85 16.35
C ALA A 47 38.88 -2.78 17.31
N TYR A 48 40.13 -2.92 17.75
CA TYR A 48 40.81 -1.90 18.54
C TYR A 48 40.84 -0.55 17.81
N THR A 49 41.29 -0.55 16.55
CA THR A 49 41.37 0.68 15.74
C THR A 49 40.00 1.34 15.56
N SER A 50 38.98 0.53 15.27
CA SER A 50 37.59 0.99 15.13
C SER A 50 37.07 1.65 16.41
N LEU A 51 37.22 0.97 17.55
CA LEU A 51 36.72 1.47 18.84
C LEU A 51 37.51 2.65 19.37
N GLN A 52 38.81 2.74 19.10
CA GLN A 52 39.58 3.94 19.45
C GLN A 52 39.19 5.15 18.57
N ALA A 53 38.92 4.93 17.27
CA ALA A 53 38.39 5.98 16.41
C ALA A 53 37.02 6.46 16.94
N TRP A 54 36.13 5.54 17.33
CA TRP A 54 34.85 5.94 17.89
C TRP A 54 34.97 6.63 19.25
N LYS A 55 35.82 6.12 20.16
CA LYS A 55 36.16 6.78 21.42
C LYS A 55 36.60 8.22 21.21
N SER A 56 37.39 8.49 20.17
CA SER A 56 37.85 9.86 19.85
C SER A 56 36.74 10.79 19.35
N ALA A 57 35.65 10.25 18.82
CA ALA A 57 34.47 11.00 18.40
C ALA A 57 33.44 11.21 19.53
N ILE A 58 33.67 10.62 20.70
CA ILE A 58 32.86 10.82 21.90
C ILE A 58 33.44 12.00 22.67
N THR A 59 32.64 13.05 22.83
CA THR A 59 33.03 14.33 23.42
C THR A 59 32.68 14.44 24.90
N ASP A 60 31.71 13.67 25.38
CA ASP A 60 31.35 13.61 26.81
C ASP A 60 30.96 12.18 27.22
N ASP A 61 31.50 11.73 28.36
CA ASP A 61 31.26 10.42 28.98
C ASP A 61 31.06 10.58 30.50
N PRO A 62 29.85 10.98 30.94
CA PRO A 62 29.57 11.29 32.34
C PRO A 62 29.77 10.09 33.27
N LEU A 63 29.55 8.87 32.77
CA LEU A 63 29.63 7.64 33.53
C LEU A 63 31.02 6.98 33.46
N ARG A 64 31.96 7.60 32.72
CA ARG A 64 33.34 7.11 32.54
C ARG A 64 33.38 5.66 32.06
N ILE A 65 32.45 5.26 31.20
CA ILE A 65 32.39 3.90 30.66
C ILE A 65 33.59 3.62 29.76
N LEU A 66 34.06 4.63 29.03
CA LEU A 66 35.16 4.53 28.08
C LEU A 66 36.54 4.55 28.76
N ASP A 67 36.62 4.71 30.09
CA ASP A 67 37.87 4.58 30.84
C ASP A 67 38.47 3.17 30.70
N SER A 68 37.62 2.14 30.54
CA SER A 68 38.09 0.78 30.30
C SER A 68 38.55 0.55 28.86
N TRP A 69 38.31 1.48 27.94
CA TRP A 69 38.63 1.34 26.51
C TRP A 69 40.09 1.69 26.25
N VAL A 70 41.00 0.96 26.89
CA VAL A 70 42.45 1.15 26.84
C VAL A 70 43.16 -0.20 26.70
N GLY A 71 44.18 -0.26 25.83
CA GLY A 71 44.97 -1.47 25.59
C GLY A 71 44.39 -2.39 24.53
N SER A 72 45.12 -3.45 24.16
CA SER A 72 44.75 -4.32 23.04
C SER A 72 43.65 -5.33 23.35
N ASN A 73 43.28 -5.52 24.62
CA ASN A 73 42.24 -6.46 25.02
C ASN A 73 40.84 -5.84 24.90
N VAL A 74 40.37 -5.69 23.65
CA VAL A 74 39.06 -5.11 23.31
C VAL A 74 37.90 -5.79 24.03
N CYS A 75 37.98 -7.09 24.27
CA CYS A 75 36.91 -7.83 24.96
C CYS A 75 36.77 -7.50 26.45
N SER A 76 37.70 -6.74 27.03
CA SER A 76 37.59 -6.21 28.39
C SER A 76 36.91 -4.84 28.46
N TYR A 77 36.60 -4.24 27.30
CA TYR A 77 35.97 -2.93 27.23
C TYR A 77 34.52 -3.04 27.71
N LYS A 78 34.14 -2.19 28.66
CA LYS A 78 32.77 -2.10 29.16
C LYS A 78 31.83 -1.76 28.01
N GLY A 79 30.77 -2.56 27.87
CA GLY A 79 29.79 -2.46 26.78
C GLY A 79 30.20 -3.15 25.47
N VAL A 80 31.37 -3.78 25.40
CA VAL A 80 31.81 -4.56 24.23
C VAL A 80 31.74 -6.05 24.57
N PHE A 81 31.07 -6.82 23.71
CA PHE A 81 30.84 -8.25 23.90
C PHE A 81 31.52 -9.03 22.78
N CYS A 82 32.34 -10.00 23.17
CA CYS A 82 33.05 -10.85 22.23
C CYS A 82 32.46 -12.27 22.19
N ALA A 83 32.53 -12.91 21.03
CA ALA A 83 32.14 -14.31 20.85
C ALA A 83 33.18 -15.07 20.02
N SER A 84 33.12 -16.41 20.08
CA SER A 84 33.92 -17.27 19.22
C SER A 84 33.30 -17.35 17.82
N SER A 85 34.07 -17.05 16.79
CA SER A 85 33.61 -17.11 15.39
C SER A 85 33.57 -18.56 14.88
N GLY A 86 32.55 -19.34 15.27
CA GLY A 86 32.31 -20.70 14.75
C GLY A 86 33.48 -21.71 14.88
N SER A 87 33.35 -22.88 14.24
CA SER A 87 34.33 -23.98 14.34
C SER A 87 35.62 -23.66 13.56
N GLY A 88 36.54 -22.93 14.20
CA GLY A 88 37.89 -22.62 13.72
C GLY A 88 38.23 -21.13 13.61
N GLY A 89 37.26 -20.22 13.84
CA GLY A 89 37.51 -18.77 13.82
C GLY A 89 37.92 -18.22 15.19
N GLY A 90 38.80 -17.22 15.18
CA GLY A 90 39.24 -16.52 16.39
C GLY A 90 38.11 -15.77 17.11
N VAL A 91 38.45 -15.14 18.22
CA VAL A 91 37.54 -14.26 18.97
C VAL A 91 37.25 -13.02 18.13
N VAL A 92 35.99 -12.58 18.10
CA VAL A 92 35.49 -11.39 17.39
C VAL A 92 34.61 -10.55 18.31
N VAL A 93 34.45 -9.26 18.00
CA VAL A 93 33.43 -8.41 18.65
C VAL A 93 32.08 -8.75 18.04
N ALA A 94 31.22 -9.36 18.85
CA ALA A 94 29.89 -9.81 18.44
C ALA A 94 28.80 -8.77 18.77
N GLY A 95 29.02 -7.90 19.75
CA GLY A 95 28.02 -6.92 20.14
C GLY A 95 28.59 -5.70 20.85
N ILE A 96 27.88 -4.59 20.72
CA ILE A 96 28.10 -3.39 21.52
C ILE A 96 26.78 -3.00 22.16
N ASP A 97 26.76 -2.91 23.49
CA ASP A 97 25.63 -2.38 24.26
C ASP A 97 26.15 -1.27 25.18
N LEU A 98 25.73 -0.04 24.88
CA LEU A 98 26.00 1.16 25.65
C LEU A 98 24.68 1.86 26.03
N ASN A 99 23.63 1.09 26.26
CA ASN A 99 22.34 1.61 26.69
C ASN A 99 22.48 2.41 28.00
N HIS A 100 21.79 3.55 28.08
CA HIS A 100 21.77 4.47 29.23
C HIS A 100 23.15 5.01 29.66
N ALA A 101 24.14 4.99 28.76
CA ALA A 101 25.48 5.49 29.02
C ALA A 101 25.55 7.02 29.04
N ASN A 102 24.54 7.70 28.49
CA ASN A 102 24.47 9.16 28.41
C ASN A 102 25.72 9.76 27.73
N LEU A 103 26.26 9.08 26.71
CA LEU A 103 27.45 9.49 25.95
C LEU A 103 27.06 10.54 24.91
N GLN A 104 27.93 11.55 24.70
CA GLN A 104 27.75 12.54 23.64
C GLN A 104 28.83 12.38 22.57
N GLY A 105 28.43 12.43 21.31
CA GLY A 105 29.36 12.30 20.19
C GLY A 105 28.65 12.05 18.88
N SER A 106 29.31 11.36 17.96
CA SER A 106 28.75 10.90 16.70
C SER A 106 29.12 9.44 16.40
N LEU A 107 28.35 8.81 15.53
CA LEU A 107 28.71 7.51 14.95
C LEU A 107 29.78 7.73 13.88
N VAL A 108 30.84 6.91 13.92
CA VAL A 108 31.95 7.01 12.96
C VAL A 108 31.89 5.88 11.93
N LYS A 109 32.41 6.16 10.73
CA LYS A 109 32.43 5.17 9.64
C LYS A 109 33.25 3.93 9.99
N GLU A 110 34.27 4.07 10.84
CA GLU A 110 35.17 3.00 11.26
C GLU A 110 34.45 1.90 12.05
N LEU A 111 33.25 2.15 12.61
CA LEU A 111 32.43 1.11 13.24
C LEU A 111 32.04 0.00 12.25
N SER A 112 31.98 0.28 10.94
CA SER A 112 31.71 -0.74 9.93
C SER A 112 32.83 -1.77 9.75
N LEU A 113 34.02 -1.52 10.35
CA LEU A 113 35.11 -2.49 10.39
C LEU A 113 34.81 -3.68 11.32
N LEU A 114 33.83 -3.54 12.23
CA LEU A 114 33.36 -4.60 13.12
C LEU A 114 32.36 -5.51 12.38
N THR A 115 32.81 -6.13 11.30
CA THR A 115 31.93 -6.83 10.36
C THR A 115 31.19 -8.02 10.96
N ASP A 116 31.73 -8.66 12.01
CA ASP A 116 31.13 -9.80 12.72
C ASP A 116 30.10 -9.39 13.80
N MET A 117 29.81 -8.11 13.96
CA MET A 117 28.87 -7.61 14.99
C MET A 117 27.42 -7.96 14.62
N SER A 118 26.69 -8.56 15.57
CA SER A 118 25.28 -8.93 15.44
C SER A 118 24.32 -7.97 16.15
N LEU A 119 24.78 -7.23 17.16
CA LEU A 119 23.96 -6.24 17.87
C LEU A 119 24.70 -4.93 18.12
N LEU A 120 24.00 -3.83 17.93
CA LEU A 120 24.44 -2.49 18.31
C LEU A 120 23.30 -1.78 19.03
N HIS A 121 23.41 -1.66 20.35
CA HIS A 121 22.41 -1.03 21.22
C HIS A 121 22.96 0.24 21.86
N LEU A 122 22.36 1.37 21.53
CA LEU A 122 22.79 2.71 21.91
C LEU A 122 21.64 3.54 22.53
N ASN A 123 20.61 2.88 23.07
CA ASN A 123 19.47 3.54 23.69
C ASN A 123 19.90 4.57 24.74
N SER A 124 19.21 5.72 24.81
CA SER A 124 19.42 6.73 25.85
C SER A 124 20.85 7.27 25.90
N ASN A 125 21.32 7.77 24.76
CA ASN A 125 22.56 8.50 24.61
C ASN A 125 22.30 9.87 23.96
N ARG A 126 23.36 10.63 23.70
CA ARG A 126 23.33 11.95 23.05
C ARG A 126 24.12 11.93 21.74
N PHE A 127 24.03 10.83 20.98
CA PHE A 127 24.65 10.76 19.66
C PHE A 127 23.94 11.68 18.67
N THR A 128 24.72 12.44 17.92
CA THR A 128 24.26 13.43 16.94
C THR A 128 24.70 13.03 15.53
N GLY A 129 24.17 13.73 14.52
CA GLY A 129 24.45 13.43 13.10
C GLY A 129 23.48 12.40 12.53
N THR A 130 23.96 11.60 11.58
CA THR A 130 23.19 10.53 10.92
C THR A 130 23.93 9.19 10.99
N VAL A 131 23.29 8.11 10.55
CA VAL A 131 23.90 6.78 10.47
C VAL A 131 24.89 6.75 9.29
N PRO A 132 26.17 6.38 9.50
CA PRO A 132 27.16 6.36 8.43
C PRO A 132 26.79 5.37 7.31
N ASP A 133 26.93 5.80 6.04
CA ASP A 133 26.65 4.95 4.87
C ASP A 133 27.46 3.65 4.81
N THR A 134 28.60 3.60 5.50
CA THR A 134 29.44 2.39 5.62
C THR A 134 28.79 1.31 6.48
N PHE A 135 27.75 1.61 7.24
CA PHE A 135 27.04 0.59 8.04
C PHE A 135 26.38 -0.49 7.18
N LYS A 136 26.20 -0.26 5.87
CA LYS A 136 25.79 -1.32 4.92
C LYS A 136 26.75 -2.53 4.92
N ASP A 137 28.00 -2.34 5.34
CA ASP A 137 29.03 -3.38 5.38
C ASP A 137 28.92 -4.26 6.66
N LEU A 138 28.03 -3.92 7.59
CA LEU A 138 27.69 -4.74 8.76
C LEU A 138 26.74 -5.88 8.36
N LEU A 139 27.30 -6.86 7.66
CA LEU A 139 26.52 -7.93 7.01
C LEU A 139 25.86 -8.93 7.97
N PHE A 140 26.27 -8.95 9.24
CA PHE A 140 25.75 -9.84 10.27
C PHE A 140 24.92 -9.12 11.34
N LEU A 141 24.69 -7.81 11.21
CA LEU A 141 23.92 -7.05 12.18
C LEU A 141 22.45 -7.48 12.12
N GLU A 142 21.94 -7.99 13.23
CA GLU A 142 20.57 -8.47 13.41
C GLU A 142 19.73 -7.43 14.16
N GLU A 143 20.32 -6.76 15.15
CA GLU A 143 19.66 -5.78 16.00
C GLU A 143 20.38 -4.43 15.96
N LEU A 144 19.64 -3.40 15.54
CA LEU A 144 20.10 -2.01 15.57
C LEU A 144 19.14 -1.18 16.40
N ASP A 145 19.58 -0.81 17.60
CA ASP A 145 18.86 0.09 18.50
C ASP A 145 19.62 1.41 18.64
N LEU A 146 19.08 2.46 18.02
CA LEU A 146 19.57 3.84 18.08
C LEU A 146 18.59 4.76 18.81
N SER A 147 17.66 4.19 19.58
CA SER A 147 16.57 4.94 20.17
C SER A 147 17.02 5.94 21.23
N ASN A 148 16.20 6.98 21.47
CA ASN A 148 16.44 8.02 22.46
C ASN A 148 17.85 8.63 22.34
N ASN A 149 18.09 9.24 21.17
CA ASN A 149 19.32 9.95 20.82
C ASN A 149 18.99 11.31 20.19
N LEU A 150 20.01 12.01 19.67
CA LEU A 150 19.88 13.29 18.97
C LEU A 150 20.20 13.14 17.48
N LEU A 151 19.94 11.96 16.89
CA LEU A 151 20.18 11.71 15.48
C LEU A 151 19.13 12.45 14.64
N SER A 152 19.53 12.88 13.44
CA SER A 152 18.70 13.71 12.57
C SER A 152 19.03 13.48 11.09
N GLY A 153 18.25 14.13 10.21
CA GLY A 153 18.30 13.93 8.77
C GLY A 153 17.17 13.02 8.29
N ASP A 154 17.21 12.60 7.04
CA ASP A 154 16.20 11.69 6.49
C ASP A 154 16.31 10.28 7.09
N PHE A 155 15.33 9.43 6.80
CA PHE A 155 15.39 8.00 7.13
C PHE A 155 16.76 7.40 6.71
N PRO A 156 17.48 6.69 7.59
CA PRO A 156 18.80 6.14 7.29
C PRO A 156 18.68 4.97 6.30
N ALA A 157 18.63 5.29 5.00
CA ALA A 157 18.46 4.33 3.91
C ALA A 157 19.54 3.23 3.89
N VAL A 158 20.71 3.48 4.50
CA VAL A 158 21.75 2.49 4.75
C VAL A 158 21.22 1.21 5.44
N THR A 159 20.25 1.35 6.35
CA THR A 159 19.64 0.21 7.06
C THR A 159 18.89 -0.73 6.12
N LEU A 160 18.43 -0.25 4.96
CA LEU A 160 17.78 -1.06 3.94
C LEU A 160 18.75 -2.04 3.26
N TYR A 161 20.06 -1.76 3.31
CA TYR A 161 21.08 -2.60 2.69
C TYR A 161 21.70 -3.64 3.64
N MET A 162 21.33 -3.65 4.92
CA MET A 162 21.78 -4.64 5.91
C MET A 162 20.98 -5.96 5.78
N PRO A 163 21.57 -7.06 5.27
CA PRO A 163 20.80 -8.23 4.83
C PRO A 163 20.18 -9.04 5.98
N THR A 164 20.78 -9.03 7.17
CA THR A 164 20.39 -9.84 8.34
C THR A 164 19.54 -9.07 9.35
N LEU A 165 19.32 -7.78 9.14
CA LEU A 165 18.64 -6.92 10.12
C LEU A 165 17.18 -7.39 10.32
N ILE A 166 16.82 -7.71 11.56
CA ILE A 166 15.48 -8.15 11.98
C ILE A 166 14.82 -7.18 12.96
N TYR A 167 15.61 -6.41 13.72
CA TYR A 167 15.12 -5.43 14.69
C TYR A 167 15.71 -4.05 14.36
N LEU A 168 14.83 -3.09 14.06
CA LEU A 168 15.21 -1.70 13.79
C LEU A 168 14.47 -0.76 14.71
N ASP A 169 15.22 -0.06 15.55
CA ASP A 169 14.68 0.89 16.50
C ASP A 169 15.36 2.26 16.39
N LEU A 170 14.60 3.24 15.91
CA LEU A 170 15.01 4.62 15.70
C LEU A 170 14.18 5.61 16.52
N ARG A 171 13.37 5.13 17.47
CA ARG A 171 12.41 5.97 18.20
C ARG A 171 13.08 7.07 19.03
N PHE A 172 12.36 8.15 19.33
CA PHE A 172 12.88 9.30 20.09
C PHE A 172 14.18 9.86 19.48
N ASN A 173 14.11 10.27 18.22
CA ASN A 173 15.18 10.98 17.51
C ASN A 173 14.56 12.18 16.75
N SER A 174 15.33 12.80 15.86
CA SER A 174 14.88 13.90 15.00
C SER A 174 14.98 13.54 13.51
N PHE A 175 14.73 12.28 13.14
CA PHE A 175 14.65 11.89 11.73
C PHE A 175 13.42 12.52 11.06
N SER A 176 13.56 12.93 9.81
CA SER A 176 12.55 13.65 9.03
C SER A 176 12.31 13.03 7.65
N GLY A 177 11.46 13.67 6.84
CA GLY A 177 11.14 13.21 5.50
C GLY A 177 10.19 12.01 5.48
N SER A 178 10.04 11.39 4.32
CA SER A 178 9.16 10.24 4.11
C SER A 178 9.85 8.91 4.40
N ILE A 179 9.08 7.90 4.82
CA ILE A 179 9.57 6.53 4.91
C ILE A 179 9.68 5.91 3.49
N PRO A 180 10.82 5.30 3.12
CA PRO A 180 10.98 4.61 1.84
C PRO A 180 10.11 3.35 1.74
N GLU A 181 9.57 3.04 0.56
CA GLU A 181 8.71 1.87 0.35
C GLU A 181 9.46 0.55 0.65
N GLU A 182 10.77 0.54 0.38
CA GLU A 182 11.73 -0.55 0.57
C GLU A 182 11.76 -1.08 2.01
N LEU A 183 11.50 -0.23 3.00
CA LEU A 183 11.48 -0.61 4.41
C LEU A 183 10.52 -1.78 4.66
N PHE A 184 9.33 -1.73 4.04
CA PHE A 184 8.28 -2.72 4.28
C PHE A 184 8.45 -3.98 3.43
N TYR A 185 9.47 -4.05 2.57
CA TYR A 185 9.85 -5.28 1.87
C TYR A 185 10.98 -6.04 2.60
N LYS A 186 11.64 -5.39 3.57
CA LYS A 186 12.65 -6.03 4.42
C LYS A 186 11.99 -7.05 5.35
N ASN A 187 12.73 -8.12 5.65
CA ASN A 187 12.30 -9.14 6.60
C ASN A 187 12.56 -8.72 8.06
N LEU A 188 12.03 -7.55 8.43
CA LEU A 188 12.06 -7.04 9.80
C LEU A 188 10.92 -7.66 10.61
N ASP A 189 11.21 -8.02 11.85
CA ASP A 189 10.21 -8.47 12.83
C ASP A 189 9.65 -7.28 13.63
N ALA A 190 10.49 -6.31 13.98
CA ALA A 190 10.10 -5.13 14.74
C ALA A 190 10.62 -3.83 14.11
N ILE A 191 9.70 -2.86 13.96
CA ILE A 191 9.97 -1.54 13.37
C ILE A 191 9.46 -0.46 14.32
N PHE A 192 10.39 0.26 14.97
CA PHE A 192 10.07 1.38 15.87
C PHE A 192 10.60 2.69 15.31
N LEU A 193 9.68 3.55 14.85
CA LEU A 193 9.99 4.87 14.27
C LEU A 193 9.27 6.01 15.00
N ASN A 194 8.64 5.72 16.14
CA ASN A 194 7.85 6.69 16.87
C ASN A 194 8.68 7.84 17.45
N ASP A 195 8.03 8.96 17.74
CA ASP A 195 8.68 10.15 18.34
C ASP A 195 9.84 10.65 17.48
N ASN A 196 9.54 10.92 16.21
CA ASN A 196 10.42 11.51 15.22
C ASN A 196 9.66 12.64 14.48
N GLN A 197 10.23 13.13 13.38
CA GLN A 197 9.64 14.17 12.53
C GLN A 197 9.29 13.65 11.13
N PHE A 198 9.04 12.35 10.97
CA PHE A 198 8.65 11.77 9.69
C PHE A 198 7.32 12.35 9.20
N GLU A 199 7.22 12.56 7.89
CA GLU A 199 6.09 13.19 7.22
C GLU A 199 5.72 12.47 5.92
N GLY A 200 4.71 12.96 5.20
CA GLY A 200 4.17 12.32 4.01
C GLY A 200 3.17 11.21 4.33
N GLU A 201 2.82 10.40 3.34
CA GLU A 201 1.87 9.29 3.51
C GLU A 201 2.58 8.01 3.95
N ILE A 202 1.88 7.15 4.68
CA ILE A 202 2.37 5.79 4.96
C ILE A 202 2.38 5.00 3.64
N PRO A 203 3.51 4.42 3.22
CA PRO A 203 3.61 3.68 1.97
C PRO A 203 2.59 2.54 1.81
N GLN A 204 2.09 2.36 0.58
CA GLN A 204 1.23 1.20 0.27
C GLN A 204 1.97 -0.14 0.41
N SER A 205 3.31 -0.14 0.44
CA SER A 205 4.10 -1.34 0.71
C SER A 205 3.98 -1.85 2.15
N LEU A 206 3.38 -1.09 3.08
CA LEU A 206 3.13 -1.53 4.47
C LEU A 206 2.52 -2.94 4.54
N GLY A 207 1.57 -3.23 3.64
CA GLY A 207 0.92 -4.53 3.51
C GLY A 207 1.85 -5.73 3.28
N ASN A 208 3.08 -5.50 2.80
CA ASN A 208 4.06 -6.53 2.50
C ASN A 208 4.99 -6.84 3.68
N SER A 209 4.95 -6.03 4.74
CA SER A 209 5.84 -6.21 5.88
C SER A 209 5.52 -7.51 6.64
N PRO A 210 6.53 -8.33 6.96
CA PRO A 210 6.36 -9.51 7.79
C PRO A 210 6.40 -9.20 9.30
N ALA A 211 6.54 -7.93 9.68
CA ALA A 211 6.75 -7.50 11.06
C ALA A 211 5.61 -7.91 11.99
N SER A 212 5.98 -8.32 13.20
CA SER A 212 5.05 -8.55 14.30
C SER A 212 4.67 -7.26 15.03
N VAL A 213 5.56 -6.26 15.05
CA VAL A 213 5.34 -4.97 15.71
C VAL A 213 5.74 -3.81 14.80
N ILE A 214 4.82 -2.86 14.60
CA ILE A 214 5.08 -1.62 13.88
C ILE A 214 4.58 -0.43 14.72
N ASN A 215 5.51 0.45 15.11
CA ASN A 215 5.21 1.67 15.84
C ASN A 215 5.65 2.92 15.06
N LEU A 216 4.65 3.67 14.55
CA LEU A 216 4.83 4.93 13.82
C LEU A 216 4.21 6.12 14.58
N ALA A 217 3.95 5.96 15.89
CA ALA A 217 3.32 6.98 16.73
C ALA A 217 4.10 8.30 16.78
N ASN A 218 3.44 9.40 17.16
CA ASN A 218 4.09 10.68 17.46
C ASN A 218 4.99 11.18 16.31
N ASN A 219 4.41 11.27 15.11
CA ASN A 219 5.07 11.77 13.90
C ASN A 219 4.13 12.76 13.17
N LYS A 220 4.43 13.09 11.92
CA LYS A 220 3.62 13.98 11.06
C LYS A 220 3.05 13.22 9.85
N PHE A 221 2.80 11.91 9.97
CA PHE A 221 2.22 11.14 8.87
C PHE A 221 0.83 11.65 8.51
N SER A 222 0.56 11.78 7.21
CA SER A 222 -0.67 12.31 6.63
C SER A 222 -1.25 11.31 5.62
N GLY A 223 -2.28 11.71 4.86
CA GLY A 223 -2.98 10.82 3.93
C GLY A 223 -3.90 9.83 4.66
N SER A 224 -4.22 8.70 4.02
CA SER A 224 -5.09 7.67 4.59
C SER A 224 -4.33 6.41 4.99
N ILE A 225 -4.89 5.63 5.92
CA ILE A 225 -4.40 4.28 6.22
C ILE A 225 -4.40 3.44 4.92
N PRO A 226 -3.26 2.86 4.50
CA PRO A 226 -3.17 2.07 3.27
C PRO A 226 -4.16 0.91 3.24
N ALA A 227 -4.91 0.77 2.14
CA ALA A 227 -5.82 -0.36 1.97
C ALA A 227 -5.06 -1.70 1.93
N SER A 228 -3.80 -1.66 1.50
CA SER A 228 -2.90 -2.81 1.47
C SER A 228 -2.58 -3.37 2.86
N MET A 229 -2.80 -2.60 3.93
CA MET A 229 -2.52 -3.02 5.30
C MET A 229 -3.21 -4.35 5.61
N GLY A 230 -4.42 -4.61 5.09
CA GLY A 230 -5.12 -5.90 5.27
C GLY A 230 -4.40 -7.14 4.71
N PHE A 231 -3.32 -6.97 3.94
CA PHE A 231 -2.48 -8.07 3.44
C PHE A 231 -1.30 -8.41 4.32
N MET A 232 -1.08 -7.69 5.42
CA MET A 232 0.02 -8.00 6.35
C MET A 232 -0.04 -9.45 6.85
N GLY A 233 1.13 -9.99 7.18
CA GLY A 233 1.27 -11.38 7.63
C GLY A 233 0.47 -11.68 8.90
N SER A 234 0.15 -12.95 9.14
CA SER A 234 -0.55 -13.41 10.35
C SER A 234 0.29 -13.31 11.64
N LYS A 235 1.49 -12.72 11.58
CA LYS A 235 2.36 -12.53 12.75
C LYS A 235 2.16 -11.19 13.44
N LEU A 236 1.43 -10.27 12.81
CA LEU A 236 1.21 -8.92 13.31
C LEU A 236 0.45 -8.97 14.65
N ARG A 237 1.10 -8.47 15.71
CA ARG A 237 0.55 -8.37 17.07
C ARG A 237 0.23 -6.93 17.44
N GLU A 238 1.03 -5.97 17.01
CA GLU A 238 0.87 -4.57 17.44
C GLU A 238 1.05 -3.59 16.29
N ILE A 239 0.08 -2.68 16.12
CA ILE A 239 0.18 -1.50 15.26
C ILE A 239 -0.17 -0.25 16.06
N LEU A 240 0.75 0.72 16.07
CA LEU A 240 0.60 2.00 16.74
C LEU A 240 0.82 3.14 15.76
N PHE A 241 -0.25 3.85 15.40
CA PHE A 241 -0.25 5.05 14.55
C PHE A 241 -0.69 6.32 15.29
N LEU A 242 -0.79 6.25 16.62
CA LEU A 242 -1.34 7.32 17.43
C LEU A 242 -0.58 8.64 17.28
N ASN A 243 -1.28 9.76 17.43
CA ASN A 243 -0.72 11.11 17.38
C ASN A 243 0.03 11.40 16.07
N ASN A 244 -0.73 11.38 14.98
CA ASN A 244 -0.30 11.73 13.63
C ASN A 244 -1.38 12.63 12.98
N GLN A 245 -1.25 12.88 11.66
CA GLN A 245 -2.19 13.67 10.87
C GLN A 245 -2.98 12.79 9.88
N ILE A 246 -3.14 11.51 10.20
CA ILE A 246 -3.78 10.52 9.31
C ILE A 246 -5.28 10.83 9.21
N SER A 247 -5.82 10.73 8.01
CA SER A 247 -7.19 11.08 7.65
C SER A 247 -7.85 9.97 6.84
N GLY A 248 -9.06 10.22 6.31
CA GLY A 248 -9.81 9.20 5.58
C GLY A 248 -10.46 8.17 6.51
N CYS A 249 -10.85 7.02 5.96
CA CYS A 249 -11.59 5.99 6.69
C CYS A 249 -10.66 4.86 7.16
N ILE A 250 -11.08 4.13 8.19
CA ILE A 250 -10.45 2.86 8.56
C ILE A 250 -10.83 1.80 7.49
N PRO A 251 -9.87 1.17 6.79
CA PRO A 251 -10.18 0.23 5.71
C PRO A 251 -10.76 -1.09 6.26
N GLU A 252 -11.67 -1.72 5.49
CA GLU A 252 -12.24 -3.04 5.84
C GLU A 252 -11.17 -4.12 6.04
N GLY A 253 -10.01 -3.97 5.42
CA GLY A 253 -8.88 -4.90 5.53
C GLY A 253 -8.34 -5.04 6.95
N VAL A 254 -8.62 -4.11 7.88
CA VAL A 254 -8.17 -4.22 9.28
C VAL A 254 -8.65 -5.51 9.93
N GLY A 255 -9.88 -5.95 9.63
CA GLY A 255 -10.42 -7.19 10.19
C GLY A 255 -9.71 -8.49 9.77
N LEU A 256 -8.71 -8.41 8.89
CA LEU A 256 -7.88 -9.55 8.49
C LEU A 256 -6.74 -9.85 9.47
N PHE A 257 -6.48 -8.99 10.45
CA PHE A 257 -5.46 -9.21 11.48
C PHE A 257 -6.02 -10.08 12.62
N THR A 258 -6.18 -11.38 12.36
CA THR A 258 -6.75 -12.30 13.35
C THR A 258 -5.94 -12.38 14.65
N ASP A 259 -4.63 -12.16 14.53
CA ASP A 259 -3.62 -12.30 15.59
C ASP A 259 -3.28 -10.98 16.31
N ILE A 260 -3.86 -9.84 15.89
CA ILE A 260 -3.53 -8.53 16.46
C ILE A 260 -4.03 -8.43 17.90
N GLN A 261 -3.20 -7.87 18.77
CA GLN A 261 -3.47 -7.67 20.19
C GLN A 261 -3.63 -6.18 20.52
N VAL A 262 -2.87 -5.31 19.86
CA VAL A 262 -2.91 -3.86 20.07
C VAL A 262 -3.08 -3.12 18.75
N LEU A 263 -4.14 -2.33 18.67
CA LEU A 263 -4.38 -1.38 17.58
C LEU A 263 -4.67 -0.01 18.18
N ASP A 264 -3.72 0.92 18.04
CA ASP A 264 -3.90 2.31 18.45
C ASP A 264 -3.77 3.25 17.25
N VAL A 265 -4.88 3.88 16.89
CA VAL A 265 -4.95 4.92 15.85
C VAL A 265 -5.47 6.25 16.41
N SER A 266 -5.36 6.42 17.73
CA SER A 266 -5.88 7.60 18.43
C SER A 266 -5.15 8.89 18.05
N PHE A 267 -5.74 10.05 18.36
CA PHE A 267 -5.13 11.36 18.06
C PHE A 267 -4.77 11.51 16.58
N ASN A 268 -5.76 11.32 15.71
CA ASN A 268 -5.64 11.49 14.27
C ASN A 268 -6.87 12.27 13.75
N SER A 269 -7.05 12.31 12.43
CA SER A 269 -8.21 12.90 11.75
C SER A 269 -9.03 11.85 10.98
N LEU A 270 -9.05 10.59 11.44
CA LEU A 270 -9.84 9.52 10.84
C LEU A 270 -11.33 9.82 10.94
N MET A 271 -12.09 9.50 9.91
CA MET A 271 -13.51 9.85 9.79
C MET A 271 -14.38 8.72 9.25
N GLY A 272 -15.69 8.88 9.39
CA GLY A 272 -16.68 7.90 8.92
C GLY A 272 -16.97 6.79 9.92
N HIS A 273 -17.63 5.73 9.44
CA HIS A 273 -18.08 4.62 10.28
C HIS A 273 -16.98 3.58 10.48
N LEU A 274 -17.02 2.89 11.61
CA LEU A 274 -16.17 1.73 11.84
C LEU A 274 -16.55 0.58 10.89
N PRO A 275 -15.56 -0.14 10.32
CA PRO A 275 -15.86 -1.27 9.47
C PRO A 275 -16.36 -2.47 10.29
N ASP A 276 -17.40 -3.15 9.79
CA ASP A 276 -17.98 -4.34 10.46
C ASP A 276 -16.92 -5.44 10.67
N THR A 277 -15.89 -5.48 9.82
CA THR A 277 -14.79 -6.44 9.90
C THR A 277 -13.92 -6.30 11.15
N LEU A 278 -14.00 -5.19 11.91
CA LEU A 278 -13.36 -5.10 13.24
C LEU A 278 -13.84 -6.19 14.20
N SER A 279 -15.04 -6.73 13.97
CA SER A 279 -15.55 -7.90 14.69
C SER A 279 -14.71 -9.17 14.54
N CYS A 280 -13.81 -9.22 13.56
CA CYS A 280 -13.00 -10.39 13.27
C CYS A 280 -11.63 -10.37 13.97
N LEU A 281 -11.33 -9.32 14.75
CA LEU A 281 -10.10 -9.20 15.54
C LEU A 281 -10.20 -10.05 16.82
N GLN A 282 -10.01 -11.37 16.69
CA GLN A 282 -10.30 -12.31 17.78
C GLN A 282 -9.36 -12.17 18.99
N ASP A 283 -8.10 -11.79 18.75
CA ASP A 283 -7.07 -11.68 19.77
C ASP A 283 -6.87 -10.24 20.28
N ILE A 284 -7.68 -9.27 19.84
CA ILE A 284 -7.49 -7.86 20.22
C ILE A 284 -7.74 -7.68 21.72
N GLN A 285 -6.77 -7.05 22.37
CA GLN A 285 -6.79 -6.72 23.80
C GLN A 285 -6.97 -5.22 23.99
N VAL A 286 -6.28 -4.41 23.20
CA VAL A 286 -6.33 -2.94 23.29
C VAL A 286 -6.72 -2.38 21.93
N LEU A 287 -7.91 -1.78 21.86
CA LEU A 287 -8.41 -1.05 20.70
C LEU A 287 -8.62 0.40 21.06
N ASN A 288 -7.73 1.27 20.61
CA ASN A 288 -7.79 2.70 20.88
C ASN A 288 -8.05 3.49 19.59
N LEU A 289 -9.26 4.06 19.52
CA LEU A 289 -9.79 4.84 18.42
C LEU A 289 -10.04 6.30 18.82
N GLY A 290 -9.60 6.69 20.03
CA GLY A 290 -9.93 7.97 20.64
C GLY A 290 -9.39 9.19 19.86
N HIS A 291 -9.94 10.37 20.12
CA HIS A 291 -9.49 11.64 19.54
C HIS A 291 -9.39 11.60 18.00
N ASN A 292 -10.50 11.26 17.36
CA ASN A 292 -10.65 11.24 15.91
C ASN A 292 -11.96 11.94 15.50
N LYS A 293 -12.37 11.78 14.24
CA LYS A 293 -13.62 12.30 13.66
C LYS A 293 -14.56 11.17 13.24
N LEU A 294 -14.48 10.01 13.90
CA LEU A 294 -15.30 8.83 13.60
C LEU A 294 -16.76 9.09 14.01
N SER A 295 -17.70 8.52 13.25
CA SER A 295 -19.13 8.76 13.42
C SER A 295 -19.96 7.50 13.17
N GLY A 296 -21.27 7.60 13.39
CA GLY A 296 -22.20 6.48 13.31
C GLY A 296 -22.41 5.79 14.65
N GLU A 297 -22.92 4.57 14.61
CA GLU A 297 -23.10 3.72 15.79
C GLU A 297 -21.88 2.79 15.96
N LEU A 298 -21.45 2.58 17.20
CA LEU A 298 -20.45 1.57 17.53
C LEU A 298 -21.08 0.18 17.39
N PRO A 299 -20.59 -0.70 16.50
CA PRO A 299 -21.21 -2.00 16.26
C PRO A 299 -21.12 -2.92 17.47
N ASP A 300 -22.22 -3.62 17.79
CA ASP A 300 -22.36 -4.60 18.89
C ASP A 300 -21.21 -5.58 18.93
N VAL A 301 -20.79 -6.00 17.73
CA VAL A 301 -19.83 -7.08 17.56
C VAL A 301 -18.43 -6.66 18.03
N VAL A 302 -18.09 -5.37 17.98
CA VAL A 302 -16.83 -4.83 18.53
C VAL A 302 -16.79 -4.98 20.05
N CYS A 303 -17.94 -4.81 20.71
CA CYS A 303 -18.07 -4.96 22.15
C CYS A 303 -18.15 -6.42 22.60
N SER A 304 -18.38 -7.36 21.68
CA SER A 304 -18.42 -8.80 21.93
C SER A 304 -17.07 -9.52 21.71
N LEU A 305 -16.00 -8.77 21.42
CA LEU A 305 -14.67 -9.33 21.20
C LEU A 305 -14.14 -9.98 22.48
N ARG A 306 -13.75 -11.25 22.38
CA ARG A 306 -13.52 -12.12 23.54
C ARG A 306 -12.30 -11.75 24.37
N SER A 307 -11.27 -11.21 23.72
CA SER A 307 -9.97 -10.93 24.33
C SER A 307 -9.82 -9.46 24.76
N LEU A 308 -10.86 -8.64 24.55
CA LEU A 308 -10.81 -7.20 24.73
C LEU A 308 -10.65 -6.83 26.20
N MET A 309 -9.61 -6.07 26.51
CA MET A 309 -9.31 -5.55 27.85
C MET A 309 -9.54 -4.04 27.94
N ASN A 310 -9.27 -3.31 26.85
CA ASN A 310 -9.44 -1.87 26.80
C ASN A 310 -9.97 -1.42 25.42
N LEU A 311 -11.07 -0.70 25.43
CA LEU A 311 -11.70 -0.07 24.27
C LEU A 311 -11.89 1.41 24.54
N THR A 312 -11.24 2.25 23.73
CA THR A 312 -11.45 3.69 23.80
C THR A 312 -11.96 4.20 22.46
N VAL A 313 -13.15 4.80 22.48
CA VAL A 313 -13.75 5.54 21.36
C VAL A 313 -13.94 7.02 21.72
N ALA A 314 -13.33 7.47 22.81
CA ALA A 314 -13.49 8.80 23.37
C ALA A 314 -13.16 9.91 22.37
N TYR A 315 -13.76 11.08 22.54
CA TYR A 315 -13.51 12.27 21.73
C TYR A 315 -13.73 12.07 20.22
N ASN A 316 -14.79 11.34 19.85
CA ASN A 316 -15.27 11.16 18.47
C ASN A 316 -16.67 11.78 18.29
N PHE A 317 -17.43 11.35 17.28
CA PHE A 317 -18.78 11.79 16.94
C PHE A 317 -19.75 10.60 16.84
N PHE A 318 -19.52 9.53 17.62
CA PHE A 318 -20.46 8.41 17.68
C PHE A 318 -21.79 8.88 18.27
N ASN A 319 -22.90 8.41 17.69
CA ASN A 319 -24.26 8.81 18.07
C ASN A 319 -25.03 7.70 18.82
N GLY A 320 -24.44 6.51 18.94
CA GLY A 320 -25.05 5.39 19.64
C GLY A 320 -24.11 4.18 19.76
N PHE A 321 -24.49 3.28 20.65
CA PHE A 321 -23.97 1.92 20.78
C PHE A 321 -25.07 1.04 21.38
N SER A 322 -25.00 -0.27 21.21
CA SER A 322 -26.05 -1.19 21.68
C SER A 322 -25.98 -1.54 23.16
N GLU A 323 -27.01 -2.23 23.65
CA GLU A 323 -27.03 -2.82 24.98
C GLU A 323 -25.87 -3.79 25.23
N GLU A 324 -25.35 -4.46 24.19
CA GLU A 324 -24.20 -5.36 24.33
C GLU A 324 -22.95 -4.60 24.77
N CYS A 325 -22.71 -3.42 24.18
CA CYS A 325 -21.65 -2.50 24.63
C CYS A 325 -21.90 -1.97 26.04
N SER A 326 -23.15 -1.89 26.49
CA SER A 326 -23.45 -1.50 27.87
C SER A 326 -23.03 -2.56 28.89
N ARG A 327 -22.84 -3.83 28.49
CA ARG A 327 -22.31 -4.86 29.40
C ARG A 327 -20.84 -4.66 29.74
N LEU A 328 -20.09 -3.94 28.90
CA LEU A 328 -18.70 -3.60 29.19
C LEU A 328 -18.55 -2.78 30.48
N PHE A 329 -19.57 -2.01 30.87
CA PHE A 329 -19.58 -1.25 32.15
C PHE A 329 -19.56 -2.13 33.40
N ILE A 330 -20.01 -3.38 33.28
CA ILE A 330 -20.12 -4.33 34.39
C ILE A 330 -18.97 -5.36 34.33
N GLY A 331 -18.31 -5.48 33.17
CA GLY A 331 -17.17 -6.35 32.96
C GLY A 331 -15.83 -5.74 33.41
N ASN A 332 -14.76 -6.53 33.33
CA ASN A 332 -13.38 -6.09 33.58
C ASN A 332 -12.74 -5.39 32.37
N VAL A 333 -13.54 -4.82 31.47
CA VAL A 333 -13.07 -4.16 30.24
C VAL A 333 -13.11 -2.66 30.44
N GLY A 334 -11.97 -1.98 30.30
CA GLY A 334 -11.94 -0.53 30.25
C GLY A 334 -12.68 -0.04 29.01
N PHE A 335 -13.76 0.74 29.19
CA PHE A 335 -14.52 1.30 28.07
C PHE A 335 -14.71 2.80 28.24
N ASP A 336 -14.00 3.59 27.43
CA ASP A 336 -14.11 5.04 27.40
C ASP A 336 -14.80 5.53 26.12
N PHE A 337 -15.98 6.12 26.29
CA PHE A 337 -16.82 6.69 25.25
C PHE A 337 -17.11 8.18 25.50
N SER A 338 -16.37 8.83 26.39
CA SER A 338 -16.51 10.26 26.70
C SER A 338 -16.28 11.13 25.46
N GLY A 339 -16.80 12.35 25.45
CA GLY A 339 -16.60 13.28 24.33
C GLY A 339 -17.17 12.82 22.99
N ASN A 340 -18.27 12.04 22.99
CA ASN A 340 -19.03 11.66 21.80
C ASN A 340 -20.36 12.42 21.69
N CYS A 341 -21.26 11.96 20.83
CA CYS A 341 -22.56 12.59 20.56
C CYS A 341 -23.73 11.64 20.89
N ILE A 342 -23.63 10.90 21.99
CA ILE A 342 -24.56 9.84 22.37
C ILE A 342 -25.70 10.41 23.21
N PRO A 343 -26.97 10.39 22.74
CA PRO A 343 -28.09 10.94 23.50
C PRO A 343 -28.29 10.26 24.86
N GLY A 344 -28.58 11.04 25.89
CA GLY A 344 -28.93 10.53 27.22
C GLY A 344 -27.79 9.92 28.02
N ARG A 345 -26.53 10.17 27.64
CA ARG A 345 -25.33 9.76 28.39
C ARG A 345 -24.57 10.96 28.93
N ASP A 346 -23.84 10.76 30.02
CA ASP A 346 -22.98 11.78 30.63
C ASP A 346 -21.66 11.96 29.86
N MET A 347 -20.97 13.08 30.12
CA MET A 347 -19.65 13.40 29.54
C MET A 347 -19.63 13.39 28.00
N GLN A 348 -20.72 13.82 27.37
CA GLN A 348 -20.83 13.94 25.91
C GLN A 348 -20.53 15.38 25.46
N ARG A 349 -20.23 15.54 24.17
CA ARG A 349 -19.98 16.87 23.58
C ARG A 349 -21.23 17.77 23.71
N PRO A 350 -21.03 19.06 23.98
CA PRO A 350 -22.13 20.01 24.04
C PRO A 350 -22.68 20.33 22.63
N GLN A 351 -23.95 20.74 22.56
CA GLN A 351 -24.47 21.37 21.34
C GLN A 351 -23.82 22.75 21.16
N PRO A 352 -23.51 23.19 19.92
CA PRO A 352 -23.89 22.61 18.64
C PRO A 352 -22.88 21.63 18.03
N GLU A 353 -21.82 21.21 18.72
CA GLU A 353 -20.78 20.35 18.13
C GLU A 353 -21.34 19.04 17.56
N CYS A 354 -22.34 18.46 18.23
CA CYS A 354 -23.01 17.24 17.77
C CYS A 354 -24.06 17.45 16.66
N SER A 355 -24.34 18.69 16.27
CA SER A 355 -25.26 18.99 15.17
C SER A 355 -24.60 18.83 13.79
N VAL A 356 -23.26 18.82 13.73
CA VAL A 356 -22.48 18.69 12.50
C VAL A 356 -21.67 17.40 12.56
N ILE A 357 -22.05 16.41 11.74
CA ILE A 357 -21.28 15.16 11.60
C ILE A 357 -20.08 15.43 10.69
N PRO A 358 -18.84 15.36 11.19
CA PRO A 358 -17.66 15.51 10.35
C PRO A 358 -17.57 14.37 9.33
N GLY A 359 -17.21 14.70 8.08
CA GLY A 359 -17.12 13.69 7.03
C GLY A 359 -18.46 13.23 6.43
N GLY A 360 -19.55 13.98 6.66
CA GLY A 360 -20.86 13.75 6.01
C GLY A 360 -20.87 13.82 4.48
N SER A 361 -19.74 14.15 3.85
CA SER A 361 -19.51 14.14 2.41
C SER A 361 -19.28 12.73 1.84
N LEU A 362 -20.19 11.77 2.07
CA LEU A 362 -20.35 10.48 1.36
C LEU A 362 -19.12 9.54 1.15
N SER A 363 -17.86 9.91 1.44
CA SER A 363 -16.66 9.11 1.10
C SER A 363 -16.39 7.99 2.09
N CYS A 364 -16.85 8.15 3.33
CA CYS A 364 -16.75 7.14 4.39
C CYS A 364 -18.14 6.77 4.97
N LEU A 365 -19.23 7.18 4.31
CA LEU A 365 -20.60 6.78 4.69
C LEU A 365 -20.89 5.40 4.12
N ARG A 366 -20.97 4.40 5.00
CA ARG A 366 -21.48 3.07 4.66
C ARG A 366 -22.98 3.19 4.42
N ILE A 367 -23.49 2.56 3.36
CA ILE A 367 -24.90 2.15 3.33
C ILE A 367 -24.95 0.91 4.23
N PRO A 368 -25.70 0.90 5.35
CA PRO A 368 -25.75 -0.24 6.25
C PRO A 368 -26.11 -1.50 5.47
N THR A 369 -25.24 -2.50 5.47
CA THR A 369 -25.58 -3.80 4.92
C THR A 369 -26.56 -4.48 5.89
N PRO A 370 -27.69 -5.05 5.42
CA PRO A 370 -28.73 -5.58 6.31
C PRO A 370 -28.30 -6.79 7.16
N LYS A 371 -27.06 -7.26 7.00
CA LYS A 371 -26.39 -8.17 7.92
C LYS A 371 -24.94 -7.73 8.09
N PRO A 372 -24.42 -7.52 9.31
CA PRO A 372 -22.99 -7.40 9.53
C PRO A 372 -22.31 -8.68 9.02
N LEU A 373 -21.10 -8.55 8.47
CA LEU A 373 -20.26 -9.69 8.15
C LEU A 373 -19.82 -10.34 9.47
N VAL A 374 -20.67 -11.21 10.03
CA VAL A 374 -20.37 -11.96 11.25
C VAL A 374 -19.41 -13.07 10.89
N CYS A 375 -18.19 -13.02 11.43
CA CYS A 375 -17.12 -14.00 11.21
C CYS A 375 -17.46 -15.45 11.64
N ALA A 376 -18.67 -15.71 12.15
CA ALA A 376 -19.17 -17.03 12.54
C ALA A 376 -19.29 -18.04 11.37
N SER A 377 -19.24 -17.59 10.10
CA SER A 377 -19.20 -18.51 8.95
C SER A 377 -17.79 -18.99 8.57
N LEU A 378 -16.74 -18.54 9.28
CA LEU A 378 -15.35 -18.94 9.06
C LEU A 378 -14.82 -19.96 10.08
N ALA A 379 -15.66 -20.41 11.01
CA ALA A 379 -15.29 -21.37 12.05
C ALA A 379 -15.48 -22.83 11.60
N GLU A 380 -14.82 -23.25 10.51
CA GLU A 380 -14.46 -24.67 10.30
C GLU A 380 -13.06 -24.78 9.65
N GLN A 381 -12.07 -24.88 10.53
CA GLN A 381 -10.76 -25.54 10.45
C GLN A 381 -9.73 -25.24 9.31
N PRO A 382 -8.43 -25.39 9.63
CA PRO A 382 -7.36 -24.63 9.01
C PRO A 382 -6.63 -25.40 7.91
N HIS A 383 -6.45 -24.77 6.74
CA HIS A 383 -5.33 -25.08 5.86
C HIS A 383 -4.83 -23.78 5.21
N HIS A 384 -3.52 -23.55 5.29
CA HIS A 384 -2.76 -22.38 4.82
C HIS A 384 -3.06 -21.90 3.39
N LEU A 385 -3.75 -22.68 2.57
CA LEU A 385 -4.14 -22.33 1.20
C LEU A 385 -5.47 -21.54 1.11
N GLY A 386 -6.31 -21.58 2.15
CA GLY A 386 -7.61 -20.88 2.17
C GLY A 386 -7.52 -19.38 2.45
N MET A 387 -6.48 -18.94 3.15
CA MET A 387 -6.34 -17.54 3.59
C MET A 387 -5.98 -16.59 2.42
N VAL A 388 -5.20 -17.06 1.44
CA VAL A 388 -4.90 -16.31 0.19
C VAL A 388 -6.18 -16.12 -0.64
N HIS A 389 -7.02 -17.16 -0.71
CA HIS A 389 -8.28 -17.09 -1.45
C HIS A 389 -9.24 -16.05 -0.83
N ILE A 390 -9.32 -15.98 0.50
CA ILE A 390 -10.13 -14.99 1.22
C ILE A 390 -9.57 -13.57 1.02
N ARG A 391 -8.24 -13.38 1.10
CA ARG A 391 -7.58 -12.08 0.89
C ARG A 391 -7.77 -11.54 -0.53
N ILE A 392 -7.61 -12.37 -1.56
CA ILE A 392 -7.87 -12.01 -2.95
C ILE A 392 -9.35 -11.72 -3.16
N PHE A 393 -10.24 -12.52 -2.55
CA PHE A 393 -11.69 -12.33 -2.67
C PHE A 393 -12.15 -11.00 -2.06
N MET A 394 -11.62 -10.60 -0.89
CA MET A 394 -11.95 -9.33 -0.26
C MET A 394 -11.45 -8.13 -1.09
N PHE A 395 -10.20 -8.16 -1.57
CA PHE A 395 -9.66 -7.12 -2.46
C PHE A 395 -10.43 -7.02 -3.78
N TYR A 396 -10.73 -8.16 -4.40
CA TYR A 396 -11.55 -8.19 -5.60
C TYR A 396 -12.94 -7.56 -5.35
N ASN A 397 -13.48 -7.69 -4.15
CA ASN A 397 -14.74 -7.07 -3.75
C ASN A 397 -14.65 -5.58 -3.43
N SER A 398 -13.47 -5.04 -3.12
CA SER A 398 -13.25 -3.60 -2.97
C SER A 398 -13.03 -2.85 -4.28
N LEU A 399 -12.83 -3.55 -5.41
CA LEU A 399 -12.60 -2.90 -6.71
C LEU A 399 -13.89 -2.24 -7.24
N PRO A 400 -13.77 -1.05 -7.86
CA PRO A 400 -14.90 -0.37 -8.47
C PRO A 400 -15.44 -1.14 -9.69
N PRO A 401 -16.75 -1.02 -9.97
CA PRO A 401 -17.50 -1.99 -10.75
C PRO A 401 -17.05 -2.15 -12.21
N ILE A 402 -16.74 -1.06 -12.92
CA ILE A 402 -16.38 -1.14 -14.33
C ILE A 402 -14.96 -1.68 -14.50
N SER A 403 -14.00 -1.16 -13.76
CA SER A 403 -12.60 -1.62 -13.77
C SER A 403 -12.51 -3.08 -13.32
N LYS A 404 -13.25 -3.46 -12.27
CA LYS A 404 -13.37 -4.85 -11.81
C LYS A 404 -13.87 -5.75 -12.93
N ALA A 405 -15.00 -5.41 -13.54
CA ALA A 405 -15.59 -6.24 -14.57
C ALA A 405 -14.71 -6.33 -15.83
N TYR A 406 -14.17 -5.21 -16.30
CA TYR A 406 -13.27 -5.19 -17.45
C TYR A 406 -12.04 -6.06 -17.22
N GLY A 407 -11.33 -5.87 -16.10
CA GLY A 407 -10.18 -6.69 -15.73
C GLY A 407 -10.52 -8.18 -15.58
N THR A 408 -11.68 -8.49 -15.00
CA THR A 408 -12.16 -9.89 -14.86
C THR A 408 -12.42 -10.54 -16.20
N ILE A 409 -13.13 -9.85 -17.10
CA ILE A 409 -13.45 -10.40 -18.43
C ILE A 409 -12.17 -10.59 -19.24
N CYS A 410 -11.20 -9.66 -19.14
CA CYS A 410 -9.89 -9.82 -19.77
C CYS A 410 -9.13 -11.05 -19.24
N LEU A 411 -9.11 -11.24 -17.92
CA LEU A 411 -8.48 -12.41 -17.31
C LEU A 411 -9.16 -13.71 -17.73
N VAL A 412 -10.50 -13.75 -17.73
CA VAL A 412 -11.29 -14.91 -18.14
C VAL A 412 -11.08 -15.22 -19.62
N ALA A 413 -11.03 -14.21 -20.50
CA ALA A 413 -10.78 -14.40 -21.93
C ALA A 413 -9.40 -15.04 -22.17
N THR A 414 -8.34 -14.50 -21.57
CA THR A 414 -7.00 -15.08 -21.69
C THR A 414 -6.91 -16.48 -21.07
N ALA A 415 -7.57 -16.72 -19.94
CA ALA A 415 -7.64 -18.04 -19.31
C ALA A 415 -8.38 -19.06 -20.21
N ALA A 416 -9.53 -18.69 -20.78
CA ALA A 416 -10.30 -19.53 -21.68
C ALA A 416 -9.51 -19.88 -22.95
N PHE A 417 -8.76 -18.92 -23.51
CA PHE A 417 -7.82 -19.18 -24.59
C PHE A 417 -6.72 -20.18 -24.17
N GLN A 418 -6.11 -19.98 -23.00
CA GLN A 418 -5.04 -20.85 -22.49
C GLN A 418 -5.53 -22.29 -22.21
N LEU A 419 -6.80 -22.44 -21.84
CA LEU A 419 -7.48 -23.73 -21.65
C LEU A 419 -7.97 -24.35 -22.97
N GLY A 420 -7.82 -23.66 -24.10
CA GLY A 420 -8.26 -24.14 -25.42
C GLY A 420 -9.78 -24.13 -25.61
N LEU A 421 -10.51 -23.34 -24.81
CA LEU A 421 -11.98 -23.23 -24.91
C LEU A 421 -12.44 -22.48 -26.17
N TYR A 422 -11.58 -21.62 -26.74
CA TYR A 422 -11.82 -20.95 -28.02
C TYR A 422 -10.50 -20.61 -28.72
N SER A 423 -10.56 -20.34 -30.03
CA SER A 423 -9.41 -19.86 -30.83
C SER A 423 -9.50 -18.34 -31.07
N PRO A 424 -8.39 -17.57 -30.98
CA PRO A 424 -8.38 -16.11 -31.18
C PRO A 424 -8.96 -15.67 -32.54
N VAL A 425 -8.87 -16.53 -33.55
CA VAL A 425 -9.44 -16.32 -34.89
C VAL A 425 -10.97 -16.10 -34.86
N HIS A 426 -11.66 -16.56 -33.81
CA HIS A 426 -13.12 -16.37 -33.67
C HIS A 426 -13.51 -15.01 -33.10
N ILE A 427 -12.58 -14.30 -32.47
CA ILE A 427 -12.83 -13.03 -31.77
C ILE A 427 -12.01 -11.87 -32.33
N GLU A 428 -11.03 -12.13 -33.21
CA GLU A 428 -10.28 -11.07 -33.89
C GLU A 428 -11.18 -10.18 -34.75
N LEU A 429 -10.80 -8.91 -34.86
CA LEU A 429 -11.56 -7.89 -35.57
C LEU A 429 -11.33 -8.00 -37.08
N LEU A 430 -12.24 -8.68 -37.76
CA LEU A 430 -12.32 -8.76 -39.21
C LEU A 430 -13.60 -8.10 -39.69
N TYR A 431 -13.48 -6.88 -40.25
CA TYR A 431 -14.63 -6.13 -40.74
C TYR A 431 -15.41 -6.87 -41.83
N GLU A 432 -14.71 -7.61 -42.70
CA GLU A 432 -15.35 -8.44 -43.72
C GLU A 432 -16.30 -9.47 -43.11
N GLU A 433 -15.84 -10.25 -42.12
CA GLU A 433 -16.68 -11.25 -41.44
C GLU A 433 -17.82 -10.61 -40.63
N VAL A 434 -17.61 -9.41 -40.09
CA VAL A 434 -18.67 -8.65 -39.39
C VAL A 434 -19.79 -8.25 -40.35
N PHE A 435 -19.45 -7.71 -41.53
CA PHE A 435 -20.45 -7.19 -42.48
C PHE A 435 -21.04 -8.27 -43.39
N TYR A 436 -20.25 -9.22 -43.87
CA TYR A 436 -20.69 -10.25 -44.82
C TYR A 436 -21.25 -11.51 -44.15
N ARG A 437 -20.75 -11.88 -42.96
CA ARG A 437 -21.19 -13.07 -42.22
C ARG A 437 -21.91 -12.74 -40.91
N PHE A 438 -22.22 -11.47 -40.69
CA PHE A 438 -22.96 -10.98 -39.53
C PHE A 438 -22.34 -11.37 -38.18
N GLN A 439 -21.00 -11.50 -38.12
CA GLN A 439 -20.27 -11.89 -36.91
C GLN A 439 -20.08 -10.71 -35.95
N VAL A 440 -21.19 -10.08 -35.55
CA VAL A 440 -21.20 -8.81 -34.78
C VAL A 440 -20.51 -8.89 -33.42
N TRP A 441 -20.38 -10.08 -32.82
CA TRP A 441 -19.66 -10.27 -31.56
C TRP A 441 -18.19 -9.86 -31.66
N ARG A 442 -17.58 -9.89 -32.85
CA ARG A 442 -16.19 -9.46 -33.08
C ARG A 442 -15.99 -7.98 -32.79
N LEU A 443 -17.03 -7.15 -32.91
CA LEU A 443 -16.98 -5.73 -32.54
C LEU A 443 -16.79 -5.49 -31.04
N PHE A 444 -17.13 -6.47 -30.21
CA PHE A 444 -17.06 -6.36 -28.75
C PHE A 444 -15.97 -7.25 -28.14
N THR A 445 -15.92 -8.52 -28.54
CA THR A 445 -15.03 -9.53 -27.94
C THR A 445 -13.53 -9.23 -28.11
N ASN A 446 -13.14 -8.55 -29.19
CA ASN A 446 -11.75 -8.17 -29.45
C ASN A 446 -11.14 -7.23 -28.36
N PHE A 447 -11.98 -6.49 -27.63
CA PHE A 447 -11.55 -5.56 -26.57
C PHE A 447 -11.14 -6.24 -25.26
N PHE A 448 -11.49 -7.52 -25.11
CA PHE A 448 -11.21 -8.28 -23.88
C PHE A 448 -10.01 -9.22 -24.03
N PHE A 449 -9.43 -9.34 -25.21
CA PHE A 449 -8.25 -10.16 -25.41
C PHE A 449 -6.97 -9.30 -25.32
N LEU A 450 -6.23 -9.45 -24.23
CA LEU A 450 -4.98 -8.72 -23.99
C LEU A 450 -3.72 -9.49 -24.45
N GLY A 451 -3.89 -10.71 -24.93
CA GLY A 451 -2.82 -11.65 -25.30
C GLY A 451 -2.77 -12.89 -24.41
N LYS A 452 -1.75 -13.73 -24.61
CA LYS A 452 -1.46 -14.91 -23.79
C LYS A 452 -0.89 -14.49 -22.42
N PHE A 453 -0.90 -15.37 -21.43
CA PHE A 453 -0.19 -15.12 -20.17
C PHE A 453 1.30 -14.86 -20.42
N SER A 454 1.74 -13.64 -20.12
CA SER A 454 3.09 -13.13 -20.29
C SER A 454 3.30 -11.93 -19.35
N ILE A 455 4.54 -11.43 -19.27
CA ILE A 455 4.84 -10.21 -18.50
C ILE A 455 4.00 -9.03 -19.02
N ASN A 456 3.90 -8.86 -20.34
CA ASN A 456 3.10 -7.79 -20.94
C ASN A 456 1.62 -7.91 -20.60
N PHE A 457 1.07 -9.13 -20.54
CA PHE A 457 -0.29 -9.36 -20.05
C PHE A 457 -0.46 -8.95 -18.59
N GLY A 458 0.48 -9.36 -17.72
CA GLY A 458 0.47 -9.00 -16.30
C GLY A 458 0.54 -7.49 -16.07
N ILE A 459 1.41 -6.80 -16.80
CA ILE A 459 1.53 -5.33 -16.76
C ILE A 459 0.21 -4.67 -17.19
N ARG A 460 -0.43 -5.15 -18.27
CA ARG A 460 -1.72 -4.60 -18.72
C ARG A 460 -2.84 -4.80 -17.71
N LEU A 461 -2.86 -5.95 -17.02
CA LEU A 461 -3.82 -6.19 -15.94
C LEU A 461 -3.54 -5.29 -14.72
N LEU A 462 -2.27 -5.07 -14.38
CA LEU A 462 -1.86 -4.12 -13.35
C LEU A 462 -2.27 -2.69 -13.69
N MET A 463 -2.13 -2.28 -14.96
CA MET A 463 -2.58 -0.95 -15.39
C MET A 463 -4.08 -0.76 -15.15
N ILE A 464 -4.90 -1.77 -15.45
CA ILE A 464 -6.34 -1.74 -15.17
C ILE A 464 -6.57 -1.66 -13.64
N ALA A 465 -5.91 -2.53 -12.88
CA ALA A 465 -6.12 -2.66 -11.43
C ALA A 465 -5.60 -1.46 -10.62
N ARG A 466 -4.61 -0.73 -11.11
CA ARG A 466 -4.02 0.44 -10.44
C ARG A 466 -4.58 1.74 -11.01
N TYR A 467 -4.37 1.99 -12.31
CA TYR A 467 -4.68 3.28 -12.93
C TYR A 467 -6.15 3.37 -13.37
N GLY A 468 -6.73 2.27 -13.86
CA GLY A 468 -8.18 2.20 -14.13
C GLY A 468 -9.00 2.44 -12.87
N VAL A 469 -8.64 1.78 -11.77
CA VAL A 469 -9.26 1.95 -10.45
C VAL A 469 -9.10 3.36 -9.89
N GLN A 470 -7.90 3.94 -9.97
CA GLN A 470 -7.67 5.33 -9.56
C GLN A 470 -8.49 6.32 -10.38
N LEU A 471 -8.66 6.06 -11.68
CA LEU A 471 -9.48 6.91 -12.53
C LEU A 471 -10.98 6.77 -12.19
N GLU A 472 -11.47 5.55 -11.96
CA GLU A 472 -12.88 5.31 -11.58
C GLU A 472 -13.24 5.85 -10.19
N ASN A 473 -12.36 5.69 -9.20
CA ASN A 473 -12.53 6.19 -7.82
C ASN A 473 -12.12 7.65 -7.64
N GLY A 474 -11.44 8.25 -8.62
CA GLY A 474 -10.93 9.62 -8.55
C GLY A 474 -11.82 10.59 -9.33
N PRO A 475 -11.45 11.01 -10.54
CA PRO A 475 -12.24 11.98 -11.30
C PRO A 475 -13.65 11.48 -11.61
N PHE A 476 -13.88 10.17 -11.65
CA PHE A 476 -15.20 9.59 -11.93
C PHE A 476 -15.92 9.08 -10.69
N ASP A 477 -15.50 9.47 -9.47
CA ASP A 477 -16.16 9.03 -8.25
C ASP A 477 -17.66 9.35 -8.28
N ARG A 478 -18.48 8.35 -7.92
CA ARG A 478 -19.95 8.34 -8.02
C ARG A 478 -20.54 8.67 -9.39
N ARG A 479 -19.70 8.70 -10.44
CA ARG A 479 -20.07 8.94 -11.84
C ARG A 479 -19.66 7.74 -12.70
N THR A 480 -19.98 6.54 -12.22
CA THR A 480 -19.70 5.28 -12.92
C THR A 480 -20.26 5.25 -14.35
N ALA A 481 -21.39 5.92 -14.61
CA ALA A 481 -21.94 6.06 -15.96
C ALA A 481 -21.05 6.89 -16.89
N ASP A 482 -20.40 7.93 -16.37
CA ASP A 482 -19.45 8.75 -17.14
C ASP A 482 -18.16 7.97 -17.43
N PHE A 483 -17.70 7.15 -16.49
CA PHE A 483 -16.56 6.26 -16.69
C PHE A 483 -16.87 5.15 -17.71
N LEU A 484 -18.04 4.53 -17.61
CA LEU A 484 -18.51 3.57 -18.61
C LEU A 484 -18.65 4.22 -19.98
N TRP A 485 -19.14 5.46 -20.04
CA TRP A 485 -19.24 6.20 -21.28
C TRP A 485 -17.89 6.53 -21.89
N MET A 486 -16.89 6.88 -21.08
CA MET A 486 -15.50 7.01 -21.54
C MET A 486 -15.00 5.72 -22.19
N MET A 487 -15.25 4.57 -21.56
CA MET A 487 -14.87 3.26 -22.11
C MET A 487 -15.58 2.97 -23.45
N ILE A 488 -16.89 3.27 -23.54
CA ILE A 488 -17.69 3.10 -24.77
C ILE A 488 -17.21 4.03 -25.88
N PHE A 489 -16.98 5.30 -25.57
CA PHE A 489 -16.45 6.28 -26.52
C PHE A 489 -15.07 5.84 -27.05
N GLY A 490 -14.22 5.36 -26.15
CA GLY A 490 -12.93 4.77 -26.48
C GLY A 490 -13.04 3.62 -27.45
N ALA A 491 -13.86 2.62 -27.12
CA ALA A 491 -14.09 1.46 -27.97
C ALA A 491 -14.62 1.85 -29.36
N PHE A 492 -15.58 2.77 -29.44
CA PHE A 492 -16.11 3.25 -30.72
C PHE A 492 -15.03 3.96 -31.54
N THR A 493 -14.27 4.86 -30.91
CA THR A 493 -13.15 5.57 -31.56
C THR A 493 -12.12 4.59 -32.10
N LEU A 494 -11.76 3.58 -31.31
CA LEU A 494 -10.79 2.56 -31.70
C LEU A 494 -11.29 1.68 -32.86
N LEU A 495 -12.58 1.35 -32.93
CA LEU A 495 -13.17 0.67 -34.09
C LEU A 495 -13.04 1.55 -35.35
N VAL A 496 -13.44 2.83 -35.28
CA VAL A 496 -13.33 3.73 -36.43
C VAL A 496 -11.88 3.87 -36.90
N LEU A 497 -10.94 4.03 -35.98
CA LEU A 497 -9.51 4.13 -36.31
C LEU A 497 -8.98 2.82 -36.93
N SER A 498 -9.38 1.66 -36.40
CA SER A 498 -8.91 0.36 -36.91
C SER A 498 -9.50 -0.06 -38.25
N ALA A 499 -10.54 0.62 -38.73
CA ALA A 499 -11.06 0.43 -40.09
C ALA A 499 -10.12 1.00 -41.16
N ILE A 500 -9.20 1.89 -40.80
CA ILE A 500 -8.20 2.44 -41.71
C ILE A 500 -7.07 1.41 -41.88
N PRO A 501 -6.72 0.96 -43.11
CA PRO A 501 -5.78 -0.14 -43.32
C PRO A 501 -4.42 0.00 -42.61
N ILE A 502 -3.87 1.21 -42.51
CA ILE A 502 -2.58 1.46 -41.82
C ILE A 502 -2.67 1.33 -40.29
N PHE A 503 -3.86 1.46 -39.74
CA PHE A 503 -4.16 1.40 -38.30
C PHE A 503 -4.90 0.12 -37.92
N TRP A 504 -5.02 -0.83 -38.84
CA TRP A 504 -5.74 -2.06 -38.55
C TRP A 504 -4.99 -2.87 -37.48
N SER A 505 -5.72 -3.29 -36.45
CA SER A 505 -5.25 -4.21 -35.41
C SER A 505 -6.34 -5.25 -35.16
N PRO A 506 -5.98 -6.56 -35.09
CA PRO A 506 -6.95 -7.63 -34.86
C PRO A 506 -7.55 -7.60 -33.44
N PHE A 507 -6.86 -7.00 -32.47
CA PHE A 507 -7.30 -6.89 -31.08
C PHE A 507 -7.10 -5.47 -30.57
N LEU A 508 -8.18 -4.86 -30.06
CA LEU A 508 -8.15 -3.48 -29.54
C LEU A 508 -8.15 -3.42 -28.01
N GLY A 509 -8.07 -4.55 -27.31
CA GLY A 509 -8.03 -4.57 -25.84
C GLY A 509 -6.82 -3.82 -25.29
N VAL A 510 -5.64 -4.00 -25.91
CA VAL A 510 -4.43 -3.26 -25.56
C VAL A 510 -4.61 -1.77 -25.74
N SER A 511 -5.20 -1.37 -26.86
CA SER A 511 -5.49 0.04 -27.17
C SER A 511 -6.42 0.66 -26.13
N LEU A 512 -7.43 -0.08 -25.67
CA LEU A 512 -8.35 0.43 -24.64
C LEU A 512 -7.65 0.60 -23.27
N VAL A 513 -6.71 -0.27 -22.92
CA VAL A 513 -5.87 -0.13 -21.73
C VAL A 513 -4.94 1.10 -21.84
N PHE A 514 -4.30 1.31 -23.00
CA PHE A 514 -3.46 2.49 -23.23
C PHE A 514 -4.27 3.80 -23.25
N MET A 515 -5.51 3.76 -23.71
CA MET A 515 -6.44 4.88 -23.58
C MET A 515 -6.71 5.23 -22.12
N LEU A 516 -7.03 4.23 -21.29
CA LEU A 516 -7.22 4.41 -19.84
C LEU A 516 -5.98 5.03 -19.19
N LEU A 517 -4.80 4.48 -19.52
CA LEU A 517 -3.53 4.97 -19.01
C LEU A 517 -3.27 6.42 -19.43
N TYR A 518 -3.56 6.76 -20.68
CA TYR A 518 -3.42 8.11 -21.18
C TYR A 518 -4.33 9.09 -20.44
N VAL A 519 -5.63 8.79 -20.31
CA VAL A 519 -6.56 9.68 -19.61
C VAL A 519 -6.13 9.86 -18.16
N TRP A 520 -5.76 8.78 -17.47
CA TRP A 520 -5.23 8.84 -16.11
C TRP A 520 -3.97 9.74 -16.02
N SER A 521 -3.02 9.62 -16.94
CA SER A 521 -1.81 10.46 -16.96
C SER A 521 -2.09 11.95 -17.10
N ARG A 522 -3.24 12.32 -17.69
CA ARG A 522 -3.65 13.71 -17.88
C ARG A 522 -4.41 14.27 -16.70
N GLU A 523 -5.18 13.43 -16.02
CA GLU A 523 -5.87 13.80 -14.77
C GLU A 523 -4.89 13.94 -13.60
N TYR A 524 -3.80 13.18 -13.61
CA TYR A 524 -2.77 13.18 -12.56
C TYR A 524 -1.37 13.50 -13.08
N PRO A 525 -1.13 14.64 -13.76
CA PRO A 525 0.10 14.89 -14.52
C PRO A 525 1.38 14.96 -13.67
N ASN A 526 1.23 15.31 -12.39
CA ASN A 526 2.34 15.47 -11.43
C ASN A 526 2.57 14.24 -10.55
N ALA A 527 1.75 13.19 -10.66
CA ALA A 527 1.98 11.96 -9.90
C ALA A 527 3.33 11.35 -10.30
N GLN A 528 4.13 10.94 -9.32
CA GLN A 528 5.41 10.29 -9.56
C GLN A 528 5.21 8.79 -9.74
N ILE A 529 5.76 8.24 -10.82
CA ILE A 529 5.70 6.81 -11.13
C ILE A 529 7.09 6.23 -11.07
N ASN A 530 7.25 5.23 -10.21
CA ASN A 530 8.47 4.45 -10.09
C ASN A 530 8.31 3.17 -10.92
N ILE A 531 9.04 3.08 -12.03
CA ILE A 531 9.09 1.87 -12.85
C ILE A 531 10.18 0.96 -12.26
N TYR A 532 9.76 -0.06 -11.50
CA TYR A 532 10.62 -1.11 -10.95
C TYR A 532 11.84 -0.60 -10.15
N GLY A 533 11.72 0.55 -9.47
CA GLY A 533 12.81 1.15 -8.69
C GLY A 533 14.00 1.66 -9.52
N LEU A 534 13.92 1.61 -10.85
CA LEU A 534 15.01 1.99 -11.75
C LEU A 534 14.89 3.44 -12.23
N VAL A 535 13.65 3.89 -12.49
CA VAL A 535 13.38 5.22 -13.04
C VAL A 535 12.11 5.80 -12.41
N SER A 536 12.23 7.02 -11.87
CA SER A 536 11.10 7.85 -11.46
C SER A 536 10.71 8.80 -12.59
N LEU A 537 9.45 8.81 -13.00
CA LEU A 537 8.95 9.71 -14.03
C LEU A 537 7.58 10.29 -13.68
N LYS A 538 7.34 11.52 -14.12
CA LYS A 538 6.01 12.14 -14.00
C LYS A 538 5.01 11.36 -14.82
N ALA A 539 3.84 11.08 -14.24
CA ALA A 539 2.75 10.34 -14.85
C ALA A 539 2.40 10.84 -16.26
N PHE A 540 2.53 12.15 -16.52
CA PHE A 540 2.40 12.73 -17.86
C PHE A 540 3.18 11.98 -18.96
N TYR A 541 4.40 11.51 -18.67
CA TYR A 541 5.25 10.80 -19.62
C TYR A 541 5.01 9.28 -19.64
N PHE A 542 4.21 8.78 -18.71
CA PHE A 542 4.08 7.35 -18.47
C PHE A 542 3.50 6.56 -19.65
N PRO A 543 2.49 7.02 -20.41
CA PRO A 543 2.02 6.31 -21.60
C PRO A 543 3.11 6.14 -22.66
N TRP A 544 4.00 7.12 -22.81
CA TRP A 544 5.11 7.08 -23.77
C TRP A 544 6.23 6.15 -23.29
N ALA A 545 6.51 6.14 -21.99
CA ALA A 545 7.45 5.20 -21.39
C ALA A 545 6.97 3.75 -21.56
N MET A 546 5.67 3.49 -21.37
CA MET A 546 5.09 2.16 -21.58
C MET A 546 5.09 1.74 -23.05
N LEU A 547 4.82 2.67 -23.98
CA LEU A 547 4.94 2.40 -25.42
C LEU A 547 6.39 2.04 -25.80
N ALA A 548 7.38 2.79 -25.28
CA ALA A 548 8.79 2.48 -25.51
C ALA A 548 9.18 1.11 -24.94
N LEU A 549 8.66 0.75 -23.77
CA LEU A 549 8.88 -0.55 -23.14
C LEU A 549 8.26 -1.69 -23.97
N ASP A 550 7.05 -1.51 -24.50
CA ASP A 550 6.39 -2.49 -25.36
C ASP A 550 7.21 -2.72 -26.66
N VAL A 551 7.80 -1.66 -27.24
CA VAL A 551 8.75 -1.78 -28.37
C VAL A 551 9.99 -2.60 -28.00
N ILE A 552 10.59 -2.31 -26.84
CA ILE A 552 11.78 -3.03 -26.36
C ILE A 552 11.49 -4.53 -26.18
N PHE A 553 10.28 -4.88 -25.74
CA PHE A 553 9.84 -6.27 -25.61
C PHE A 553 9.29 -6.88 -26.92
N GLY A 554 9.39 -6.17 -28.05
CA GLY A 554 8.98 -6.67 -29.36
C GLY A 554 7.46 -6.69 -29.60
N SER A 555 6.67 -5.95 -28.82
CA SER A 555 5.24 -5.76 -29.06
C SER A 555 5.00 -4.80 -30.24
N PRO A 556 3.90 -4.96 -30.99
CA PRO A 556 3.55 -4.04 -32.07
C PRO A 556 3.19 -2.66 -31.52
N LEU A 557 3.63 -1.60 -32.22
CA LEU A 557 3.42 -0.19 -31.86
C LEU A 557 1.99 0.31 -32.04
N VAL A 558 1.30 -0.21 -33.06
CA VAL A 558 0.01 0.33 -33.52
C VAL A 558 -1.07 0.31 -32.42
N PRO A 559 -1.28 -0.79 -31.67
CA PRO A 559 -2.29 -0.82 -30.62
C PRO A 559 -2.09 0.25 -29.54
N ASP A 560 -0.85 0.47 -29.10
CA ASP A 560 -0.54 1.43 -28.04
C ASP A 560 -0.78 2.87 -28.51
N LEU A 561 -0.33 3.17 -29.74
CA LEU A 561 -0.52 4.48 -30.37
C LEU A 561 -2.02 4.79 -30.56
N LEU A 562 -2.81 3.81 -30.99
CA LEU A 562 -4.26 3.94 -31.11
C LEU A 562 -4.92 4.27 -29.78
N GLY A 563 -4.48 3.64 -28.69
CA GLY A 563 -4.94 3.94 -27.35
C GLY A 563 -4.64 5.38 -26.94
N ILE A 564 -3.41 5.84 -27.19
CA ILE A 564 -2.99 7.22 -26.93
C ILE A 564 -3.82 8.23 -27.75
N ILE A 565 -4.06 7.96 -29.03
CA ILE A 565 -4.88 8.82 -29.90
C ILE A 565 -6.33 8.89 -29.39
N ALA A 566 -6.94 7.75 -29.08
CA ALA A 566 -8.29 7.69 -28.55
C ALA A 566 -8.42 8.43 -27.21
N GLY A 567 -7.41 8.28 -26.33
CA GLY A 567 -7.38 8.94 -25.03
C GLY A 567 -7.21 10.44 -25.16
N HIS A 568 -6.36 10.89 -26.09
CA HIS A 568 -6.18 12.30 -26.41
C HIS A 568 -7.47 12.91 -26.96
N LEU A 569 -8.14 12.23 -27.89
CA LEU A 569 -9.40 12.70 -28.46
C LEU A 569 -10.49 12.83 -27.39
N TYR A 570 -10.64 11.83 -26.53
CA TYR A 570 -11.58 11.89 -25.41
C TYR A 570 -11.28 13.06 -24.46
N TYR A 571 -10.02 13.18 -24.02
CA TYR A 571 -9.59 14.24 -23.11
C TYR A 571 -9.75 15.64 -23.74
N PHE A 572 -9.42 15.77 -25.02
CA PHE A 572 -9.61 17.01 -25.76
C PHE A 572 -11.08 17.43 -25.79
N LEU A 573 -11.99 16.53 -26.17
CA LEU A 573 -13.42 16.84 -26.31
C LEU A 573 -14.13 17.09 -24.98
N THR A 574 -13.68 16.45 -23.90
CA THR A 574 -14.35 16.51 -22.58
C THR A 574 -13.73 17.50 -21.60
N VAL A 575 -12.48 17.93 -21.84
CA VAL A 575 -11.72 18.82 -20.95
C VAL A 575 -11.20 20.02 -21.72
N LEU A 576 -10.35 19.85 -22.73
CA LEU A 576 -9.65 20.97 -23.37
C LEU A 576 -10.57 21.89 -24.19
N HIS A 577 -11.45 21.32 -25.02
CA HIS A 577 -12.38 22.08 -25.85
C HIS A 577 -13.38 22.90 -25.01
N PRO A 578 -14.00 22.34 -23.94
CA PRO A 578 -14.80 23.13 -23.00
C PRO A 578 -14.01 24.26 -22.31
N LEU A 579 -12.75 24.01 -21.93
CA LEU A 579 -11.90 25.02 -21.28
C LEU A 579 -11.49 26.15 -22.24
N ALA A 580 -11.38 25.87 -23.54
CA ALA A 580 -11.07 26.86 -24.57
C ALA A 580 -12.29 27.69 -25.04
N GLY A 581 -13.39 27.70 -24.28
CA GLY A 581 -14.62 28.41 -24.61
C GLY A 581 -15.59 27.64 -25.53
N GLY A 582 -15.27 26.37 -25.85
CA GLY A 582 -16.17 25.48 -26.59
C GLY A 582 -17.31 24.91 -25.74
N LYS A 583 -18.34 24.37 -26.38
CA LYS A 583 -19.41 23.62 -25.67
C LYS A 583 -18.91 22.23 -25.26
N ASN A 584 -19.48 21.68 -24.18
CA ASN A 584 -19.27 20.27 -23.83
C ASN A 584 -20.08 19.37 -24.78
N ILE A 585 -19.40 18.83 -25.79
CA ILE A 585 -20.00 18.05 -26.88
C ILE A 585 -20.27 16.59 -26.45
N LEU A 586 -19.46 16.05 -25.54
CA LEU A 586 -19.55 14.65 -25.08
C LEU A 586 -20.17 14.56 -23.68
N LYS A 587 -21.46 14.89 -23.58
CA LYS A 587 -22.25 14.56 -22.39
C LYS A 587 -22.64 13.08 -22.41
N THR A 588 -22.57 12.42 -21.25
CA THR A 588 -23.01 11.03 -21.08
C THR A 588 -24.48 10.90 -21.49
N PRO A 589 -24.80 10.09 -22.52
CA PRO A 589 -26.18 9.91 -22.96
C PRO A 589 -27.05 9.30 -21.86
N MET A 590 -28.31 9.74 -21.78
CA MET A 590 -29.28 9.24 -20.80
C MET A 590 -29.47 7.72 -20.88
N TRP A 591 -29.23 7.10 -22.03
CA TRP A 591 -29.36 5.65 -22.21
C TRP A 591 -28.27 4.85 -21.50
N VAL A 592 -27.11 5.44 -21.18
CA VAL A 592 -26.00 4.74 -20.49
C VAL A 592 -26.33 4.48 -19.01
N TYR A 593 -27.04 5.39 -18.36
CA TYR A 593 -27.43 5.28 -16.94
C TYR A 593 -28.25 4.01 -16.64
N PRO A 594 -29.26 3.62 -17.44
CA PRO A 594 -29.95 2.33 -17.32
C PRO A 594 -29.04 1.11 -17.44
N TYR A 595 -28.02 1.14 -18.30
CA TYR A 595 -27.09 0.01 -18.43
C TYR A 595 -26.21 -0.12 -17.20
N CYS A 596 -25.75 0.98 -16.60
CA CYS A 596 -25.12 0.91 -15.27
C CYS A 596 -26.07 0.25 -14.26
N PHE A 597 -27.33 0.71 -14.17
CA PHE A 597 -28.32 0.15 -13.27
C PHE A 597 -28.58 -1.36 -13.50
N TRP A 598 -28.70 -1.80 -14.76
CA TRP A 598 -28.89 -3.21 -15.12
C TRP A 598 -27.63 -4.05 -14.95
N PHE A 599 -26.46 -3.49 -15.19
CA PHE A 599 -25.16 -4.12 -14.96
C PHE A 599 -24.94 -4.38 -13.47
N PHE A 600 -25.24 -3.40 -12.61
CA PHE A 600 -25.29 -3.57 -11.15
C PHE A 600 -26.34 -4.62 -10.74
N LYS A 601 -27.49 -4.68 -11.43
CA LYS A 601 -28.54 -5.69 -11.18
C LYS A 601 -28.15 -7.12 -11.64
N ALA A 602 -27.41 -7.24 -12.73
CA ALA A 602 -26.95 -8.52 -13.28
C ALA A 602 -25.78 -9.10 -12.47
N PHE A 603 -24.84 -8.26 -12.02
CA PHE A 603 -23.79 -8.69 -11.09
C PHE A 603 -24.31 -8.91 -9.67
N SER A 604 -25.40 -8.25 -9.26
CA SER A 604 -26.11 -8.61 -8.02
C SER A 604 -27.05 -9.82 -8.17
N ARG A 605 -27.18 -10.45 -9.36
CA ARG A 605 -27.87 -11.74 -9.53
C ARG A 605 -26.96 -12.96 -9.32
N TRP A 606 -25.64 -12.76 -9.24
CA TRP A 606 -24.73 -13.69 -8.56
C TRP A 606 -24.76 -13.51 -7.02
N ARG A 607 -25.77 -12.80 -6.52
CA ARG A 607 -26.22 -12.80 -5.14
C ARG A 607 -27.43 -13.72 -5.10
N ILE A 608 -27.29 -14.89 -4.48
CA ILE A 608 -28.44 -15.73 -4.16
C ILE A 608 -29.31 -14.93 -3.18
N GLY A 609 -30.52 -14.58 -3.61
CA GLY A 609 -31.59 -14.05 -2.76
C GLY A 609 -31.72 -12.53 -2.70
N ALA A 610 -32.42 -11.94 -3.68
CA ALA A 610 -33.31 -10.81 -3.42
C ALA A 610 -34.31 -10.60 -4.59
N ARG A 611 -35.60 -10.46 -4.24
CA ARG A 611 -36.72 -10.06 -5.13
C ARG A 611 -36.81 -8.52 -5.23
N PRO A 612 -37.48 -7.96 -6.26
CA PRO A 612 -37.37 -6.55 -6.62
C PRO A 612 -38.34 -5.65 -5.85
N VAL A 613 -37.92 -4.41 -5.55
CA VAL A 613 -38.80 -3.35 -5.01
C VAL A 613 -38.85 -2.15 -5.97
N THR A 614 -40.01 -1.52 -5.91
CA THR A 614 -40.71 -0.55 -6.75
C THR A 614 -40.16 0.88 -6.76
N ARG A 615 -40.72 1.68 -7.67
CA ARG A 615 -40.31 2.98 -8.23
C ARG A 615 -40.89 4.18 -7.45
N GLY A 616 -40.14 5.29 -7.37
CA GLY A 616 -40.56 6.67 -6.99
C GLY A 616 -39.64 7.26 -5.91
N GLN A 617 -39.12 8.50 -5.90
CA GLN A 617 -39.27 9.76 -6.66
C GLN A 617 -37.98 10.63 -6.40
N PRO A 618 -37.76 11.77 -7.10
CA PRO A 618 -36.46 12.44 -7.21
C PRO A 618 -36.22 13.58 -6.19
N THR A 619 -34.97 13.82 -5.79
CA THR A 619 -34.54 14.97 -4.96
C THR A 619 -33.51 15.85 -5.68
N ASN A 620 -33.73 17.17 -5.62
CA ASN A 620 -32.95 18.25 -6.26
C ASN A 620 -31.54 18.45 -5.65
N PRO A 621 -30.55 18.95 -6.40
CA PRO A 621 -29.19 19.20 -5.88
C PRO A 621 -28.96 20.65 -5.41
N ALA A 622 -28.27 20.78 -4.26
CA ALA A 622 -27.80 22.02 -3.63
C ALA A 622 -26.38 22.44 -4.11
N GLU A 623 -26.07 23.74 -4.03
CA GLU A 623 -24.82 24.39 -4.47
C GLU A 623 -23.68 24.36 -3.43
N PRO A 624 -22.38 24.44 -3.84
CA PRO A 624 -21.26 24.62 -2.91
C PRO A 624 -20.40 25.90 -3.10
N GLU A 625 -19.86 26.39 -1.98
CA GLU A 625 -19.01 27.59 -1.82
C GLU A 625 -17.49 27.31 -1.97
N ARG A 626 -16.65 28.38 -1.93
CA ARG A 626 -15.41 28.56 -2.71
C ARG A 626 -14.22 29.05 -1.85
N SER A 627 -13.06 28.37 -1.83
CA SER A 627 -11.73 29.01 -1.59
C SER A 627 -10.49 28.09 -1.75
N SER A 628 -9.40 28.64 -2.33
CA SER A 628 -8.01 28.12 -2.57
C SER A 628 -7.83 27.16 -3.77
N GLY A 629 -6.82 27.19 -4.65
CA GLY A 629 -5.65 28.06 -4.93
C GLY A 629 -5.02 27.55 -6.25
N VAL A 630 -4.52 28.44 -7.10
CA VAL A 630 -4.40 28.31 -8.57
C VAL A 630 -3.23 27.42 -9.06
N ALA A 631 -3.52 26.33 -9.79
CA ALA A 631 -2.97 25.98 -11.11
C ALA A 631 -3.63 24.68 -11.64
N PHE A 632 -4.35 24.78 -12.77
CA PHE A 632 -5.24 23.76 -13.37
C PHE A 632 -6.52 23.47 -12.60
N ARG A 633 -7.52 24.35 -12.78
CA ARG A 633 -8.91 24.16 -12.34
C ARG A 633 -9.49 22.87 -12.94
N GLY A 634 -9.50 21.81 -12.13
CA GLY A 634 -10.45 20.71 -12.25
C GLY A 634 -11.88 21.23 -12.15
N ARG A 635 -12.80 20.54 -12.84
CA ARG A 635 -14.23 20.86 -12.98
C ARG A 635 -14.87 21.37 -11.69
N SER A 636 -15.03 22.68 -11.59
CA SER A 636 -16.10 23.31 -10.81
C SER A 636 -16.36 24.75 -11.33
N TYR A 637 -17.66 25.06 -11.48
CA TYR A 637 -18.25 26.34 -11.88
C TYR A 637 -18.30 26.75 -13.36
N ARG A 638 -19.41 26.27 -13.99
CA ARG A 638 -20.41 27.02 -14.78
C ARG A 638 -19.92 28.07 -15.79
N LEU A 639 -20.29 27.85 -17.06
CA LEU A 639 -20.93 28.91 -17.84
C LEU A 639 -22.41 28.58 -17.95
N SER A 640 -23.16 29.34 -17.15
CA SER A 640 -24.52 29.85 -17.38
C SER A 640 -25.07 29.65 -18.80
N GLY A 641 -26.23 29.01 -18.86
CA GLY A 641 -27.06 28.73 -20.03
C GLY A 641 -28.10 27.69 -19.66
#